data_AF-B0WGD1-F1
#
_entry.id   AF-B0WGD1-F1
#
_cell.length_a   1.000
_cell.length_b   1.000
_cell.length_c   1.000
_cell.angle_alpha   90.00
_cell.angle_beta   90.00
_cell.angle_gamma   90.00
#
_symmetry.space_group_name_H-M   'P 1'
#
loop_
_entity.id
_entity.type
_entity.pdbx_description
1 polymer ?
#
loop_
_entity_poly.entity_id
_entity_poly.type
_entity_poly.pdbx_seq_one_letter_code
_entity_poly.pdbx_strand_id
1 'polypeptide(L)'
;MLRDSYGAIQLRVSTIPEEQRNGISENAVILATGTIRARPTMAQGLPTGTVEVYVDELEVLDPNKPYENPVSTRRLNINRFTDRTHNCGQLRASHAGQKVTLCGWLEYVRMNMFFTLRDGYGSTQVVVPEAVTNAVKLDGIPFESILKVTGTVVKRPYGQENGQQATGEIEVIMDSVEVLNPARSRLPIDIQEHNQAKEFLRIEHRYIDLRSAKLQHNLRLRSQIIMKMREFMINRCGFIEVETPTLFRRTPGGAQEFVVPTRKPDHFYSLVQSPQQFKQMLMSGAIDRYFQVARCYRDEATRPDRQPEFTQLDLELSFTDRHQIMSLVEGILDASWPNQLHPLQLPFPRMTYQEAMSRYGCDKPDTRFGLDLRDLTTILSSNEKMRHGVATPEFGAFAIVAKPPNGNPKTFKTALTKVLKEYPRCKFAVSVVSDSWTESSIVNLFGVRETAEIKERLKLGTGDLMLLGYGKASEAQEMMGRVRLALYTEMEERNLRVTRSVLAPNFVWIVDFPMFAANEETGQLETVHHPFTTAHPEDMDKLRSKQDLASIRSQSFDLVWNGMEIGGGSVRIHEAALQRMVLNDILQIEHSHLQHLLDALDSGCPPHGGFAIGLDRYISLICRAKSIREVIAFPKTINGKDPLSKAPVRITDEEKRLYHIRTVEGEGVEEERVES
;
A
#
# COMPACT_ATOMS: atom_id res chain seq x y z
N MET A 1 -44.20 3.63 7.01
CA MET A 1 -44.04 2.20 7.34
C MET A 1 -42.61 1.81 7.07
N LEU A 2 -41.82 1.43 8.08
CA LEU A 2 -40.58 0.70 7.82
C LEU A 2 -40.96 -0.76 7.56
N ARG A 3 -40.57 -1.31 6.42
CA ARG A 3 -40.64 -2.75 6.16
C ARG A 3 -39.25 -3.32 6.39
N ASP A 4 -39.10 -4.05 7.48
CA ASP A 4 -38.02 -5.01 7.68
C ASP A 4 -38.51 -6.39 7.18
N SER A 5 -37.59 -7.19 6.65
CA SER A 5 -37.64 -8.65 6.45
C SER A 5 -38.45 -9.49 7.46
N TYR A 6 -38.75 -9.01 8.67
CA TYR A 6 -39.49 -9.76 9.71
C TYR A 6 -40.92 -9.30 10.04
N GLY A 7 -41.49 -8.33 9.30
CA GLY A 7 -42.90 -7.95 9.46
C GLY A 7 -43.17 -6.45 9.40
N ALA A 8 -44.45 -6.08 9.23
CA ALA A 8 -44.85 -4.69 9.10
C ALA A 8 -44.95 -4.01 10.48
N ILE A 9 -43.94 -3.23 10.86
CA ILE A 9 -44.02 -2.34 12.03
C ILE A 9 -44.68 -1.03 11.61
N GLN A 10 -45.83 -0.73 12.22
CA GLN A 10 -46.52 0.53 12.03
C GLN A 10 -45.89 1.58 12.96
N LEU A 11 -45.09 2.48 12.39
CA LEU A 11 -44.56 3.65 13.10
C LEU A 11 -45.64 4.70 13.19
N ARG A 12 -45.96 5.13 14.41
CA ARG A 12 -46.82 6.28 14.67
C ARG A 12 -45.95 7.39 15.27
N VAL A 13 -45.80 8.48 14.53
CA VAL A 13 -45.15 9.70 15.04
C VAL A 13 -46.18 10.41 15.91
N SER A 14 -46.11 10.16 17.21
CA SER A 14 -46.98 10.78 18.20
C SER A 14 -46.33 12.09 18.64
N THR A 15 -47.04 13.19 18.41
CA THR A 15 -46.75 14.57 18.84
C THR A 15 -45.51 15.24 18.24
N ILE A 16 -45.75 16.11 17.26
CA ILE A 16 -44.88 17.25 16.97
C ILE A 16 -45.44 18.41 17.82
N PRO A 17 -44.63 19.08 18.67
CA PRO A 17 -45.08 20.26 19.42
C PRO A 17 -45.70 21.30 18.47
N GLU A 18 -46.87 21.86 18.81
CA GLU A 18 -47.59 22.82 17.94
C GLU A 18 -46.72 24.00 17.50
N GLU A 19 -45.82 24.46 18.38
CA GLU A 19 -44.88 25.54 18.12
C GLU A 19 -43.88 25.22 17.00
N GLN A 20 -43.54 23.93 16.79
CA GLN A 20 -42.61 23.48 15.75
C GLN A 20 -43.30 23.14 14.42
N ARG A 21 -44.65 23.12 14.36
CA ARG A 21 -45.40 22.89 13.11
C ARG A 21 -45.48 24.13 12.22
N ASN A 22 -45.41 25.32 12.82
CA ASN A 22 -45.54 26.58 12.10
C ASN A 22 -44.29 26.83 11.24
N GLY A 23 -44.40 26.64 9.92
CA GLY A 23 -43.34 26.93 8.95
C GLY A 23 -42.87 25.73 8.11
N ILE A 24 -43.42 24.53 8.33
CA ILE A 24 -43.03 23.33 7.59
C ILE A 24 -44.00 23.12 6.41
N SER A 25 -43.45 23.15 5.18
CA SER A 25 -44.19 22.85 3.93
C SER A 25 -44.62 21.38 3.86
N GLU A 26 -45.75 21.09 3.22
CA GLU A 26 -46.27 19.71 3.03
C GLU A 26 -45.26 18.75 2.37
N ASN A 27 -44.26 19.27 1.65
CA ASN A 27 -43.23 18.50 0.95
C ASN A 27 -41.82 18.62 1.56
N ALA A 28 -41.69 19.16 2.76
CA ALA A 28 -40.38 19.27 3.42
C ALA A 28 -39.84 17.89 3.84
N VAL A 29 -38.55 17.65 3.58
CA VAL A 29 -37.83 16.50 4.17
C VAL A 29 -37.31 16.97 5.53
N ILE A 30 -37.65 16.23 6.59
CA ILE A 30 -37.37 16.65 7.96
C ILE A 30 -36.58 15.55 8.65
N LEU A 31 -35.49 15.90 9.31
CA LEU A 31 -34.82 15.04 10.28
C LEU A 31 -35.52 15.21 11.63
N ALA A 32 -36.06 14.11 12.15
CA ALA A 32 -36.66 14.06 13.47
C ALA A 32 -35.75 13.24 14.39
N THR A 33 -35.20 13.87 15.43
CA THR A 33 -34.45 13.19 16.49
C THR A 33 -35.35 13.03 17.71
N GLY A 34 -35.31 11.86 18.34
CA GLY A 34 -36.31 11.54 19.34
C GLY A 34 -36.11 10.23 20.07
N THR A 35 -36.86 10.08 21.16
CA THR A 35 -36.84 8.88 22.00
C THR A 35 -37.83 7.84 21.47
N ILE A 36 -37.34 6.62 21.20
CA ILE A 36 -38.18 5.50 20.76
C ILE A 36 -38.69 4.73 21.98
N ARG A 37 -40.01 4.62 22.14
CA ARG A 37 -40.63 3.69 23.10
C ARG A 37 -41.39 2.61 22.33
N ALA A 38 -40.85 1.41 22.36
CA ALA A 38 -41.53 0.22 21.83
C ALA A 38 -42.39 -0.41 22.92
N ARG A 39 -43.68 -0.64 22.64
CA ARG A 39 -44.52 -1.57 23.42
C ARG A 39 -44.72 -2.83 22.60
N PRO A 40 -44.02 -3.93 22.90
CA PRO A 40 -44.22 -5.18 22.18
C PRO A 40 -45.59 -5.78 22.54
N THR A 41 -46.31 -6.24 21.52
CA THR A 41 -47.48 -7.13 21.66
C THR A 41 -47.25 -8.37 20.79
N MET A 42 -47.89 -9.48 21.13
CA MET A 42 -47.79 -10.72 20.38
C MET A 42 -49.14 -11.01 19.73
N ALA A 43 -49.19 -11.11 18.41
CA ALA A 43 -50.35 -11.61 17.68
C ALA A 43 -49.93 -12.78 16.79
N GLN A 44 -50.61 -13.93 16.94
CA GLN A 44 -50.36 -15.14 16.14
C GLN A 44 -48.88 -15.61 16.14
N GLY A 45 -48.20 -15.53 17.28
CA GLY A 45 -46.81 -16.02 17.43
C GLY A 45 -45.73 -15.14 16.76
N LEU A 46 -46.12 -14.02 16.13
CA LEU A 46 -45.21 -13.03 15.59
C LEU A 46 -45.20 -11.79 16.50
N PRO A 47 -44.03 -11.15 16.73
CA PRO A 47 -43.97 -9.88 17.43
C PRO A 47 -44.64 -8.79 16.57
N THR A 48 -45.79 -8.30 17.03
CA THR A 48 -46.54 -7.21 16.41
C THR A 48 -46.72 -6.11 17.44
N GLY A 49 -46.03 -4.99 17.30
CA GLY A 49 -46.10 -3.87 18.25
C GLY A 49 -46.25 -2.53 17.55
N THR A 50 -46.86 -1.57 18.24
CA THR A 50 -46.79 -0.16 17.84
C THR A 50 -45.52 0.43 18.46
N VAL A 51 -44.68 1.01 17.61
CA VAL A 51 -43.52 1.79 18.05
C VAL A 51 -43.95 3.25 18.06
N GLU A 52 -44.01 3.83 19.26
CA GLU A 52 -44.21 5.26 19.42
C GLU A 52 -42.84 5.95 19.37
N VAL A 53 -42.70 6.85 18.40
CA VAL A 53 -41.53 7.71 18.29
C VAL A 53 -41.94 9.08 18.81
N TYR A 54 -41.34 9.49 19.93
CA TYR A 54 -41.49 10.83 20.47
C TYR A 54 -40.37 11.68 19.85
N VAL A 55 -40.74 12.75 19.14
CA VAL A 55 -39.78 13.63 18.49
C VAL A 55 -39.41 14.75 19.45
N ASP A 56 -38.14 14.81 19.82
CA ASP A 56 -37.61 15.81 20.75
C ASP A 56 -37.12 17.06 19.99
N GLU A 57 -36.56 16.89 18.78
CA GLU A 57 -36.12 17.98 17.89
C GLU A 57 -36.47 17.69 16.42
N LEU A 58 -36.80 18.76 15.67
CA LEU A 58 -37.05 18.73 14.23
C LEU A 58 -36.09 19.68 13.50
N GLU A 59 -35.38 19.16 12.51
CA GLU A 59 -34.55 19.94 11.59
C GLU A 59 -35.10 19.79 10.16
N VAL A 60 -35.47 20.91 9.53
CA VAL A 60 -35.88 20.93 8.11
C VAL A 60 -34.64 20.80 7.25
N LEU A 61 -34.52 19.71 6.50
CA LEU A 61 -33.38 19.47 5.63
C LEU A 61 -33.56 20.20 4.31
N ASP A 62 -32.51 20.89 3.86
CA ASP A 62 -32.42 21.41 2.50
C ASP A 62 -32.18 20.24 1.54
N PRO A 63 -33.11 19.94 0.60
CA PRO A 63 -32.98 18.82 -0.32
C PRO A 63 -31.76 18.94 -1.26
N ASN A 64 -31.15 20.12 -1.39
CA ASN A 64 -29.93 20.33 -2.17
C ASN A 64 -28.64 20.20 -1.36
N LYS A 65 -28.73 19.93 -0.05
CA LYS A 65 -27.59 19.83 0.84
C LYS A 65 -27.40 18.35 1.25
N PRO A 66 -26.24 17.73 1.00
CA PRO A 66 -26.01 16.34 1.38
C PRO A 66 -26.15 16.19 2.90
N TYR A 67 -26.87 15.15 3.32
CA TYR A 67 -27.07 14.83 4.73
C TYR A 67 -25.72 14.47 5.40
N GLU A 68 -25.21 15.39 6.22
CA GLU A 68 -24.04 15.14 7.07
C GLU A 68 -24.49 14.48 8.37
N ASN A 69 -24.00 13.27 8.66
CA ASN A 69 -24.28 12.57 9.91
C ASN A 69 -23.82 13.44 11.11
N PRO A 70 -24.69 13.81 12.08
CA PRO A 70 -24.34 14.74 13.16
C PRO A 70 -23.28 14.22 14.14
N VAL A 71 -22.92 12.92 14.09
CA VAL A 71 -21.75 12.38 14.80
C VAL A 71 -20.42 12.88 14.19
N SER A 72 -20.44 13.29 12.91
CA SER A 72 -19.26 13.67 12.12
C SER A 72 -18.75 15.10 12.36
N THR A 73 -19.44 15.93 13.13
CA THR A 73 -19.07 17.35 13.32
C THR A 73 -18.44 17.66 14.68
N ARG A 74 -18.24 16.65 15.55
CA ARG A 74 -17.36 16.84 16.72
C ARG A 74 -15.93 17.06 16.23
N ARG A 75 -15.54 18.34 16.12
CA ARG A 75 -14.13 18.72 15.91
C ARG A 75 -13.27 17.94 16.89
N LEU A 76 -12.32 17.17 16.37
CA LEU A 76 -11.33 16.46 17.17
C LEU A 76 -10.66 17.47 18.11
N ASN A 77 -10.96 17.39 19.40
CA ASN A 77 -10.28 18.21 20.39
C ASN A 77 -8.97 17.51 20.77
N ILE A 78 -7.92 17.76 19.98
CA ILE A 78 -6.56 17.22 20.13
C ILE A 78 -5.94 17.56 21.50
N ASN A 79 -6.47 18.59 22.19
CA ASN A 79 -5.96 19.04 23.48
C ASN A 79 -6.80 18.54 24.66
N ARG A 80 -7.90 17.82 24.38
CA ARG A 80 -8.68 17.11 25.40
C ARG A 80 -7.72 16.09 26.04
N PHE A 81 -7.57 16.12 27.36
CA PHE A 81 -6.62 15.32 28.14
C PHE A 81 -5.15 15.80 28.11
N THR A 82 -4.92 17.11 27.96
CA THR A 82 -3.56 17.68 28.02
C THR A 82 -3.50 18.96 28.86
N ASP A 83 -2.30 19.33 29.32
CA ASP A 83 -2.04 20.60 30.04
C ASP A 83 -1.90 21.82 29.11
N ARG A 84 -2.09 21.63 27.81
CA ARG A 84 -2.09 22.70 26.81
C ARG A 84 -3.53 23.02 26.40
N THR A 85 -3.75 24.28 26.06
CA THR A 85 -5.06 24.73 25.53
C THR A 85 -5.17 24.50 24.03
N HIS A 86 -4.04 24.64 23.32
CA HIS A 86 -3.93 24.59 21.87
C HIS A 86 -2.64 23.84 21.50
N ASN A 87 -2.62 23.22 20.32
CA ASN A 87 -1.37 22.74 19.73
C ASN A 87 -0.68 23.89 18.98
N CYS A 88 0.62 23.76 18.72
CA CYS A 88 1.43 24.83 18.13
C CYS A 88 1.07 25.15 16.68
N GLY A 89 0.31 24.29 15.98
CA GLY A 89 -0.17 24.53 14.61
C GLY A 89 -1.62 25.04 14.50
N GLN A 90 -2.34 25.17 15.61
CA GLN A 90 -3.79 25.39 15.63
C GLN A 90 -4.21 26.86 15.56
N LEU A 91 -3.38 27.78 16.06
CA LEU A 91 -3.74 29.18 16.23
C LEU A 91 -3.92 29.89 14.87
N ARG A 92 -4.87 30.83 14.82
CA ARG A 92 -5.30 31.60 13.65
C ARG A 92 -5.72 33.00 14.10
N ALA A 93 -5.91 33.94 13.18
CA ALA A 93 -6.38 35.30 13.49
C ALA A 93 -7.68 35.34 14.32
N SER A 94 -8.55 34.33 14.20
CA SER A 94 -9.77 34.17 15.01
C SER A 94 -9.52 33.94 16.50
N HIS A 95 -8.29 33.60 16.89
CA HIS A 95 -7.90 33.36 18.28
C HIS A 95 -7.28 34.62 18.93
N ALA A 96 -7.16 35.74 18.21
CA ALA A 96 -6.60 36.97 18.76
C ALA A 96 -7.34 37.42 20.04
N GLY A 97 -6.57 37.84 21.05
CA GLY A 97 -7.06 38.21 22.38
C GLY A 97 -7.24 37.04 23.35
N GLN A 98 -7.14 35.78 22.90
CA GLN A 98 -7.29 34.63 23.78
C GLN A 98 -6.00 34.34 24.56
N LYS A 99 -6.14 33.98 25.83
CA LYS A 99 -5.05 33.43 26.64
C LYS A 99 -4.88 31.95 26.34
N VAL A 100 -3.66 31.54 26.02
CA VAL A 100 -3.33 30.19 25.57
C VAL A 100 -2.12 29.66 26.31
N THR A 101 -2.12 28.36 26.56
CA THR A 101 -0.95 27.57 26.94
C THR A 101 -0.57 26.64 25.80
N LEU A 102 0.69 26.72 25.38
CA LEU A 102 1.31 25.90 24.34
C LEU A 102 2.47 25.10 24.95
N CYS A 103 2.66 23.86 24.49
CA CYS A 103 3.80 23.03 24.84
C CYS A 103 4.45 22.48 23.58
N GLY A 104 5.77 22.57 23.46
CA GLY A 104 6.49 22.11 22.28
C GLY A 104 8.01 22.23 22.40
N TRP A 105 8.70 21.97 21.31
CA TRP A 105 10.14 22.08 21.16
C TRP A 105 10.55 23.48 20.74
N LEU A 106 11.57 24.02 21.39
CA LEU A 106 12.23 25.26 20.97
C LEU A 106 12.93 25.03 19.62
N GLU A 107 12.39 25.60 18.55
CA GLU A 107 12.90 25.39 17.19
C GLU A 107 13.93 26.44 16.77
N TYR A 108 13.66 27.71 17.10
CA TYR A 108 14.53 28.82 16.75
C TYR A 108 14.41 29.96 17.77
N VAL A 109 15.48 30.72 17.97
CA VAL A 109 15.51 31.95 18.78
C VAL A 109 16.11 33.08 17.94
N ARG A 110 15.49 34.26 17.98
CA ARG A 110 15.95 35.47 17.30
C ARG A 110 16.10 36.62 18.28
N MET A 111 17.34 37.09 18.45
CA MET A 111 17.68 38.29 19.24
C MET A 111 17.12 38.27 20.68
N ASN A 112 16.91 37.09 21.29
CA ASN A 112 16.16 36.88 22.55
C ASN A 112 14.75 37.51 22.64
N MET A 113 14.24 38.09 21.55
CA MET A 113 12.93 38.73 21.52
C MET A 113 11.85 37.82 20.93
N PHE A 114 12.25 36.88 20.07
CA PHE A 114 11.33 35.96 19.42
C PHE A 114 11.86 34.54 19.51
N PHE A 115 10.97 33.59 19.70
CA PHE A 115 11.29 32.19 19.50
C PHE A 115 10.13 31.44 18.87
N THR A 116 10.45 30.33 18.21
CA THR A 116 9.44 29.47 17.58
C THR A 116 9.27 28.22 18.42
N LEU A 117 8.03 27.92 18.79
CA LEU A 117 7.66 26.69 19.46
C LEU A 117 7.01 25.75 18.44
N ARG A 118 7.58 24.56 18.27
CA ARG A 118 7.08 23.52 17.36
C ARG A 118 6.51 22.35 18.13
N ASP A 119 5.42 21.77 17.66
CA ASP A 119 4.99 20.43 18.06
C ASP A 119 4.70 19.57 16.83
N GLY A 120 4.13 18.39 17.02
CA GLY A 120 3.80 17.48 15.91
C GLY A 120 2.74 18.01 14.93
N TYR A 121 2.12 19.16 15.19
CA TYR A 121 1.02 19.73 14.41
C TYR A 121 1.41 21.01 13.66
N GLY A 122 2.56 21.60 13.99
CA GLY A 122 3.06 22.83 13.37
C GLY A 122 3.88 23.65 14.35
N SER A 123 4.10 24.92 14.02
CA SER A 123 4.85 25.85 14.85
C SER A 123 4.13 27.18 15.02
N THR A 124 4.39 27.85 16.13
CA THR A 124 3.89 29.19 16.46
C THR A 124 5.05 30.07 16.93
N GLN A 125 5.06 31.32 16.48
CA GLN A 125 5.97 32.34 16.98
C GLN A 125 5.51 32.86 18.35
N VAL A 126 6.44 32.95 19.27
CA VAL A 126 6.28 33.53 20.60
C VAL A 126 7.17 34.76 20.72
N VAL A 127 6.60 35.85 21.24
CA VAL A 127 7.28 37.12 21.51
C VAL A 127 7.58 37.21 22.99
N VAL A 128 8.82 37.56 23.32
CA VAL A 128 9.28 37.88 24.67
C VAL A 128 9.09 39.38 24.89
N PRO A 129 8.24 39.82 25.85
CA PRO A 129 8.07 41.24 26.14
C PRO A 129 9.37 41.89 26.61
N GLU A 130 9.65 43.12 26.15
CA GLU A 130 10.87 43.88 26.49
C GLU A 130 11.14 43.95 28.00
N ALA A 131 10.07 44.06 28.81
CA ALA A 131 10.15 44.13 30.26
C ALA A 131 10.78 42.89 30.91
N VAL A 132 10.72 41.72 30.27
CA VAL A 132 11.24 40.44 30.80
C VAL A 132 12.40 39.87 29.99
N THR A 133 12.79 40.51 28.89
CA THR A 133 13.86 40.05 27.99
C THR A 133 15.20 39.85 28.71
N ASN A 134 15.52 40.68 29.72
CA ASN A 134 16.75 40.53 30.51
C ASN A 134 16.67 39.42 31.58
N ALA A 135 15.46 39.04 32.00
CA ALA A 135 15.22 38.03 33.03
C ALA A 135 15.10 36.61 32.44
N VAL A 136 14.57 36.48 31.22
CA VAL A 136 14.40 35.19 30.53
C VAL A 136 15.56 34.99 29.55
N LYS A 137 16.58 34.22 29.95
CA LYS A 137 17.72 33.88 29.09
C LYS A 137 17.41 32.68 28.19
N LEU A 138 16.86 32.93 27.00
CA LEU A 138 16.61 31.89 26.01
C LEU A 138 17.88 31.40 25.31
N ASP A 139 18.89 32.26 25.12
CA ASP A 139 20.17 31.91 24.46
C ASP A 139 20.93 30.74 25.11
N GLY A 140 20.67 30.43 26.38
CA GLY A 140 21.29 29.30 27.08
C GLY A 140 20.54 27.98 26.95
N ILE A 141 19.34 27.99 26.37
CA ILE A 141 18.48 26.81 26.23
C ILE A 141 18.80 26.15 24.88
N PRO A 142 19.30 24.91 24.87
CA PRO A 142 19.51 24.18 23.63
C PRO A 142 18.25 24.11 22.78
N PHE A 143 18.39 24.23 21.46
CA PHE A 143 17.28 23.90 20.55
C PHE A 143 16.80 22.49 20.81
N GLU A 144 15.52 22.25 20.51
CA GLU A 144 14.84 20.99 20.78
C GLU A 144 14.65 20.68 22.28
N SER A 145 14.87 21.66 23.16
CA SER A 145 14.37 21.63 24.54
C SER A 145 12.86 21.80 24.55
N ILE A 146 12.18 21.15 25.50
CA ILE A 146 10.72 21.21 25.64
C ILE A 146 10.35 22.37 26.54
N LEU A 147 9.52 23.27 26.02
CA LEU A 147 9.01 24.45 26.73
C LEU A 147 7.49 24.38 26.90
N LYS A 148 7.01 24.88 28.02
CA LYS A 148 5.61 25.25 28.25
C LYS A 148 5.51 26.77 28.31
N VAL A 149 4.68 27.34 27.45
CA VAL A 149 4.51 28.79 27.31
C VAL A 149 3.05 29.12 27.58
N THR A 150 2.80 30.06 28.48
CA THR A 150 1.48 30.70 28.60
C THR A 150 1.59 32.13 28.11
N GLY A 151 0.59 32.59 27.36
CA GLY A 151 0.59 33.93 26.79
C GLY A 151 -0.72 34.30 26.11
N THR A 152 -0.74 35.45 25.46
CA THR A 152 -1.92 35.98 24.76
C THR A 152 -1.68 36.03 23.25
N VAL A 153 -2.63 35.52 22.47
CA VAL A 153 -2.55 35.55 21.01
C VAL A 153 -2.80 36.96 20.49
N VAL A 154 -1.94 37.46 19.61
CA VAL A 154 -2.11 38.75 18.93
C VAL A 154 -1.90 38.58 17.43
N LYS A 155 -2.46 39.50 16.64
CA LYS A 155 -2.14 39.58 15.22
C LYS A 155 -0.73 40.14 15.07
N ARG A 156 0.01 39.64 14.07
CA ARG A 156 1.30 40.25 13.72
C ARG A 156 1.10 41.68 13.23
N PRO A 157 2.11 42.56 13.36
CA PRO A 157 2.09 43.87 12.74
C PRO A 157 1.89 43.77 11.23
N TYR A 158 1.20 44.75 10.65
CA TYR A 158 0.95 44.81 9.21
C TYR A 158 2.26 44.72 8.41
N GLY A 159 2.30 43.80 7.45
CA GLY A 159 3.47 43.54 6.60
C GLY A 159 4.48 42.56 7.20
N GLN A 160 4.23 42.01 8.39
CA GLN A 160 5.05 40.97 9.04
C GLN A 160 4.38 39.59 9.06
N GLU A 161 3.26 39.43 8.37
CA GLU A 161 2.57 38.16 8.20
C GLU A 161 3.43 37.17 7.41
N ASN A 162 3.49 35.91 7.85
CA ASN A 162 4.19 34.85 7.15
C ASN A 162 3.22 33.96 6.36
N GLY A 163 3.04 34.22 5.07
CA GLY A 163 2.16 33.42 4.21
C GLY A 163 2.58 31.95 4.03
N GLN A 164 3.79 31.56 4.44
CA GLN A 164 4.25 30.17 4.38
C GLN A 164 3.85 29.34 5.61
N GLN A 165 3.37 29.98 6.69
CA GLN A 165 2.98 29.29 7.92
C GLN A 165 1.48 29.47 8.20
N ALA A 166 0.83 28.38 8.61
CA ALA A 166 -0.61 28.42 8.94
C ALA A 166 -0.94 29.34 10.12
N THR A 167 0.03 29.61 11.00
CA THR A 167 -0.07 30.55 12.13
C THR A 167 0.57 31.90 11.81
N GLY A 168 0.92 32.16 10.54
CA GLY A 168 1.76 33.29 10.14
C GLY A 168 1.12 34.67 10.28
N GLU A 169 -0.20 34.74 10.47
CA GLU A 169 -0.94 35.98 10.74
C GLU A 169 -0.92 36.37 12.23
N ILE A 170 -0.46 35.47 13.11
CA ILE A 170 -0.49 35.66 14.56
C ILE A 170 0.87 35.42 15.20
N GLU A 171 0.97 35.82 16.46
CA GLU A 171 2.04 35.47 17.39
C GLU A 171 1.48 35.42 18.82
N VAL A 172 2.22 34.83 19.75
CA VAL A 172 1.83 34.76 21.17
C VAL A 172 2.75 35.65 21.98
N ILE A 173 2.21 36.68 22.61
CA ILE A 173 2.94 37.48 23.60
C ILE A 173 3.02 36.65 24.88
N MET A 174 4.24 36.30 25.28
CA MET A 174 4.50 35.40 26.42
C MET A 174 4.24 36.10 27.76
N ASP A 175 3.45 35.45 28.61
CA ASP A 175 3.31 35.80 30.03
C ASP A 175 4.34 35.04 30.88
N SER A 176 4.53 33.75 30.60
CA SER A 176 5.44 32.87 31.34
C SER A 176 5.99 31.76 30.47
N VAL A 177 7.23 31.33 30.74
CA VAL A 177 7.86 30.16 30.13
C VAL A 177 8.44 29.25 31.21
N GLU A 178 8.24 27.94 31.03
CA GLU A 178 8.79 26.88 31.85
C GLU A 178 9.55 25.91 30.95
N VAL A 179 10.80 25.60 31.31
CA VAL A 179 11.59 24.55 30.63
C VAL A 179 11.18 23.21 31.23
N LEU A 180 10.36 22.45 30.51
CA LEU A 180 9.90 21.13 30.95
C LEU A 180 11.02 20.09 30.87
N ASN A 181 11.85 20.16 29.83
CA ASN A 181 13.00 19.25 29.69
C ASN A 181 14.07 19.86 28.75
N PRO A 182 15.30 20.12 29.22
CA PRO A 182 16.37 20.58 28.35
C PRO A 182 16.86 19.47 27.41
N ALA A 183 17.14 19.83 26.16
CA ALA A 183 17.81 18.95 25.20
C ALA A 183 19.34 18.99 25.34
N ARG A 184 20.01 18.08 24.65
CA ARG A 184 21.48 18.15 24.48
C ARG A 184 21.82 19.34 23.59
N SER A 185 22.92 20.03 23.92
CA SER A 185 23.44 21.16 23.12
C SER A 185 23.71 20.80 21.66
N ARG A 186 24.09 19.54 21.39
CA ARG A 186 24.25 19.00 20.04
C ARG A 186 23.46 17.71 19.90
N LEU A 187 22.42 17.74 19.07
CA LEU A 187 21.70 16.54 18.66
C LEU A 187 22.49 15.74 17.64
N PRO A 188 22.26 14.42 17.56
CA PRO A 188 22.99 13.56 16.63
C PRO A 188 22.58 13.76 15.16
N ILE A 189 21.36 14.27 14.92
CA ILE A 189 20.87 14.64 13.60
C ILE A 189 20.12 15.98 13.68
N ASP A 190 20.13 16.72 12.58
CA ASP A 190 19.31 17.90 12.38
C ASP A 190 17.91 17.49 11.90
N ILE A 191 16.89 18.23 12.33
CA ILE A 191 15.48 18.04 11.94
C ILE A 191 15.15 18.89 10.70
N GLN A 192 15.96 19.92 10.41
CA GLN A 192 15.73 20.83 9.30
C GLN A 192 15.95 20.14 7.94
N GLU A 193 15.04 20.38 7.00
CA GLU A 193 14.99 19.65 5.72
C GLU A 193 16.21 19.87 4.82
N HIS A 194 16.86 21.03 4.91
CA HIS A 194 18.00 21.37 4.04
C HIS A 194 19.33 20.71 4.46
N ASN A 195 19.36 20.05 5.62
CA ASN A 195 20.56 19.39 6.15
C ASN A 195 20.25 17.97 6.67
N GLN A 196 19.55 17.17 5.86
CA GLN A 196 19.16 15.82 6.26
C GLN A 196 20.37 14.90 6.37
N ALA A 197 20.48 14.23 7.51
CA ALA A 197 21.41 13.13 7.72
C ALA A 197 21.17 11.98 6.72
N LYS A 198 22.21 11.17 6.49
CA LYS A 198 22.12 9.95 5.69
C LYS A 198 21.12 8.97 6.33
N GLU A 199 20.50 8.11 5.50
CA GLU A 199 19.44 7.17 5.93
C GLU A 199 19.82 6.37 7.17
N PHE A 200 21.04 5.82 7.23
CA PHE A 200 21.51 5.03 8.37
C PHE A 200 21.41 5.80 9.69
N LEU A 201 21.97 7.01 9.74
CA LEU A 201 21.99 7.85 10.95
C LEU A 201 20.58 8.34 11.33
N ARG A 202 19.70 8.53 10.33
CA ARG A 202 18.28 8.84 10.56
C ARG A 202 17.53 7.66 11.21
N ILE A 203 17.81 6.43 10.80
CA ILE A 203 17.22 5.23 11.42
C ILE A 203 17.84 5.00 12.82
N GLU A 204 19.14 5.20 12.98
CA GLU A 204 19.81 5.07 14.30
C GLU A 204 19.21 6.05 15.33
N HIS A 205 18.93 7.28 14.92
CA HIS A 205 18.30 8.30 15.76
C HIS A 205 16.84 8.56 15.39
N ARG A 206 16.10 7.50 15.07
CA ARG A 206 14.73 7.57 14.56
C ARG A 206 13.79 8.40 15.44
N TYR A 207 13.98 8.37 16.75
CA TYR A 207 13.19 9.16 17.71
C TYR A 207 13.33 10.69 17.54
N ILE A 208 14.45 11.18 16.98
CA ILE A 208 14.60 12.58 16.57
C ILE A 208 14.06 12.78 15.16
N ASP A 209 14.36 11.88 14.22
CA ASP A 209 13.91 11.98 12.82
C ASP A 209 12.38 12.03 12.73
N LEU A 210 11.70 11.28 13.61
CA LEU A 210 10.25 11.29 13.76
C LEU A 210 9.67 12.68 14.04
N ARG A 211 10.44 13.65 14.53
CA ARG A 211 9.99 15.05 14.74
C ARG A 211 9.83 15.82 13.43
N SER A 212 10.42 15.35 12.33
CA SER A 212 10.31 15.98 11.01
C SER A 212 8.85 16.04 10.53
N ALA A 213 8.49 17.15 9.88
CA ALA A 213 7.15 17.36 9.34
C ALA A 213 6.74 16.22 8.38
N LYS A 214 7.68 15.72 7.58
CA LYS A 214 7.48 14.59 6.66
C LYS A 214 7.02 13.31 7.38
N LEU A 215 7.74 12.86 8.41
CA LEU A 215 7.36 11.62 9.11
C LEU A 215 6.11 11.80 9.97
N GLN A 216 5.95 12.98 10.57
CA GLN A 216 4.74 13.39 11.27
C GLN A 216 3.51 13.32 10.34
N HIS A 217 3.63 13.78 9.09
CA HIS A 217 2.57 13.66 8.08
C HIS A 217 2.31 12.20 7.71
N ASN A 218 3.35 11.47 7.31
CA ASN A 218 3.23 10.09 6.81
C ASN A 218 2.56 9.16 7.83
N LEU A 219 2.98 9.20 9.10
CA LEU A 219 2.42 8.31 10.13
C LEU A 219 0.98 8.68 10.53
N ARG A 220 0.63 9.97 10.51
CA ARG A 220 -0.77 10.39 10.73
C ARG A 220 -1.66 10.01 9.56
N LEU A 221 -1.19 10.20 8.33
CA LEU A 221 -1.94 9.80 7.14
C LEU A 221 -2.15 8.28 7.11
N ARG A 222 -1.12 7.50 7.43
CA ARG A 222 -1.23 6.05 7.67
C ARG A 222 -2.36 5.72 8.64
N SER A 223 -2.35 6.33 9.82
CA SER A 223 -3.35 6.07 10.86
C SER A 223 -4.77 6.42 10.40
N GLN A 224 -4.95 7.56 9.72
CA GLN A 224 -6.24 8.00 9.19
C GLN A 224 -6.78 7.06 8.12
N ILE A 225 -5.94 6.66 7.15
CA ILE A 225 -6.31 5.73 6.08
C ILE A 225 -6.75 4.38 6.68
N ILE A 226 -5.96 3.81 7.58
CA ILE A 226 -6.28 2.54 8.22
C ILE A 226 -7.60 2.63 9.00
N MET A 227 -7.84 3.74 9.72
CA MET A 227 -9.11 3.94 10.42
C MET A 227 -10.29 4.01 9.44
N LYS A 228 -10.19 4.77 8.36
CA LYS A 228 -11.24 4.83 7.33
C LYS A 228 -11.52 3.47 6.70
N MET A 229 -10.49 2.66 6.46
CA MET A 229 -10.66 1.28 6.00
C MET A 229 -11.46 0.45 7.01
N ARG A 230 -11.09 0.50 8.30
CA ARG A 230 -11.83 -0.17 9.39
C ARG A 230 -13.28 0.26 9.45
N GLU A 231 -13.54 1.57 9.42
CA GLU A 231 -14.88 2.14 9.47
C GLU A 231 -15.74 1.65 8.30
N PHE A 232 -15.19 1.59 7.09
CA PHE A 232 -15.89 1.05 5.93
C PHE A 232 -16.20 -0.44 6.12
N MET A 233 -15.19 -1.26 6.43
CA MET A 233 -15.36 -2.70 6.55
C MET A 233 -16.36 -3.08 7.65
N ILE A 234 -16.22 -2.50 8.85
CA ILE A 234 -17.10 -2.81 9.99
C ILE A 234 -18.48 -2.20 9.79
N ASN A 235 -18.56 -0.88 9.62
CA ASN A 235 -19.85 -0.17 9.72
C ASN A 235 -20.66 -0.21 8.43
N ARG A 236 -20.04 -0.50 7.27
CA ARG A 236 -20.75 -0.56 5.98
C ARG A 236 -20.86 -1.98 5.44
N CYS A 237 -19.84 -2.81 5.66
CA CYS A 237 -19.77 -4.14 5.06
C CYS A 237 -19.98 -5.29 6.04
N GLY A 238 -20.15 -5.03 7.34
CA GLY A 238 -20.44 -6.04 8.36
C GLY A 238 -19.28 -7.00 8.64
N PHE A 239 -18.05 -6.58 8.33
CA PHE A 239 -16.86 -7.35 8.66
C PHE A 239 -16.52 -7.26 10.15
N ILE A 240 -15.86 -8.29 10.65
CA ILE A 240 -15.26 -8.29 11.99
C ILE A 240 -13.73 -8.32 11.92
N GLU A 241 -13.07 -7.53 12.77
CA GLU A 241 -11.62 -7.58 12.94
C GLU A 241 -11.28 -8.74 13.88
N VAL A 242 -10.58 -9.76 13.39
CA VAL A 242 -10.17 -10.92 14.20
C VAL A 242 -8.65 -11.02 14.21
N GLU A 243 -8.05 -11.03 15.40
CA GLU A 243 -6.62 -11.25 15.53
C GLU A 243 -6.30 -12.74 15.36
N THR A 244 -5.26 -13.03 14.57
CA THR A 244 -4.78 -14.42 14.36
C THR A 244 -3.39 -14.62 14.98
N PRO A 245 -3.05 -15.81 15.48
CA PRO A 245 -1.75 -16.09 16.06
C PRO A 245 -0.56 -15.79 15.12
N THR A 246 0.54 -15.27 15.67
CA THR A 246 1.79 -15.06 14.95
C THR A 246 2.78 -16.21 15.10
N LEU A 247 2.80 -16.86 16.27
CA LEU A 247 3.56 -18.08 16.53
C LEU A 247 2.77 -19.27 15.99
N PHE A 248 3.18 -19.78 14.84
CA PHE A 248 2.48 -20.86 14.16
C PHE A 248 3.41 -22.02 13.80
N ARG A 249 2.89 -23.03 13.13
CA ARG A 249 3.70 -24.08 12.52
C ARG A 249 4.25 -23.62 11.17
N ARG A 250 5.34 -24.24 10.74
CA ARG A 250 5.90 -24.04 9.40
C ARG A 250 4.92 -24.49 8.31
N THR A 251 4.84 -23.69 7.25
CA THR A 251 4.02 -23.95 6.05
C THR A 251 4.92 -24.39 4.89
N PRO A 252 4.48 -25.25 3.94
CA PRO A 252 5.30 -25.64 2.82
C PRO A 252 5.21 -24.58 1.72
N GLY A 253 6.31 -24.33 1.02
CA GLY A 253 6.38 -23.34 -0.04
C GLY A 253 6.42 -21.89 0.46
N GLY A 254 6.41 -20.94 -0.49
CA GLY A 254 6.52 -19.51 -0.19
C GLY A 254 7.94 -19.04 0.13
N ALA A 255 8.04 -17.95 0.90
CA ALA A 255 9.32 -17.38 1.31
C ALA A 255 9.99 -18.22 2.43
N GLN A 256 11.21 -17.86 2.82
CA GLN A 256 11.78 -18.38 4.06
C GLN A 256 11.07 -17.76 5.28
N GLU A 257 10.81 -18.57 6.31
CA GLU A 257 10.13 -18.16 7.54
C GLU A 257 11.14 -17.94 8.67
N PHE A 258 10.87 -16.95 9.54
CA PHE A 258 11.60 -16.81 10.81
C PHE A 258 11.16 -17.89 11.80
N VAL A 259 12.11 -18.58 12.41
CA VAL A 259 11.84 -19.58 13.45
C VAL A 259 11.97 -18.97 14.85
N VAL A 260 11.13 -19.42 15.78
CA VAL A 260 11.13 -19.02 17.18
C VAL A 260 11.34 -20.28 18.03
N PRO A 261 12.49 -20.44 18.70
CA PRO A 261 12.75 -21.62 19.52
C PRO A 261 11.83 -21.68 20.73
N THR A 262 11.52 -22.91 21.17
CA THR A 262 10.77 -23.15 22.40
C THR A 262 11.64 -23.80 23.46
N ARG A 263 11.15 -23.80 24.71
CA ARG A 263 11.79 -24.53 25.81
C ARG A 263 11.64 -26.05 25.70
N LYS A 264 10.81 -26.52 24.77
CA LYS A 264 10.69 -27.95 24.46
C LYS A 264 11.80 -28.29 23.45
N PRO A 265 12.71 -29.22 23.76
CA PRO A 265 13.77 -29.61 22.83
C PRO A 265 13.22 -29.95 21.44
N ASP A 266 13.91 -29.49 20.39
CA ASP A 266 13.60 -29.77 18.98
C ASP A 266 12.21 -29.28 18.51
N HIS A 267 11.60 -28.34 19.23
CA HIS A 267 10.32 -27.75 18.85
C HIS A 267 10.46 -26.25 18.66
N PHE A 268 9.98 -25.76 17.52
CA PHE A 268 10.05 -24.37 17.10
C PHE A 268 8.67 -23.92 16.59
N TYR A 269 8.35 -22.66 16.81
CA TYR A 269 7.32 -21.99 16.03
C TYR A 269 7.97 -21.36 14.78
N SER A 270 7.14 -21.04 13.80
CA SER A 270 7.44 -20.15 12.70
C SER A 270 6.58 -18.90 12.82
N LEU A 271 7.16 -17.74 12.51
CA LEU A 271 6.39 -16.52 12.32
C LEU A 271 5.62 -16.57 10.99
N VAL A 272 4.34 -16.21 11.04
CA VAL A 272 3.44 -16.29 9.88
C VAL A 272 3.83 -15.34 8.74
N GLN A 273 3.88 -15.86 7.51
CA GLN A 273 4.06 -15.05 6.31
C GLN A 273 2.82 -14.23 5.94
N SER A 274 1.66 -14.74 6.33
CA SER A 274 0.34 -14.11 6.25
C SER A 274 -0.66 -14.95 7.06
N PRO A 275 -1.84 -14.41 7.44
CA PRO A 275 -2.91 -15.17 8.08
C PRO A 275 -3.63 -16.20 7.18
N GLN A 276 -3.06 -16.57 6.02
CA GLN A 276 -3.75 -17.32 4.95
C GLN A 276 -4.43 -18.62 5.39
N GLN A 277 -3.82 -19.40 6.30
CA GLN A 277 -4.45 -20.62 6.79
C GLN A 277 -5.57 -20.33 7.80
N PHE A 278 -5.33 -19.37 8.71
CA PHE A 278 -6.30 -18.99 9.73
C PHE A 278 -7.56 -18.40 9.12
N LYS A 279 -7.44 -17.50 8.14
CA LYS A 279 -8.61 -16.86 7.52
C LYS A 279 -9.52 -17.85 6.81
N GLN A 280 -8.97 -18.90 6.18
CA GLN A 280 -9.77 -19.99 5.61
C GLN A 280 -10.49 -20.79 6.70
N MET A 281 -9.82 -21.12 7.80
CA MET A 281 -10.45 -21.78 8.94
C MET A 281 -11.53 -20.91 9.60
N LEU A 282 -11.38 -19.57 9.61
CA LEU A 282 -12.44 -18.66 10.07
C LEU A 282 -13.67 -18.72 9.16
N MET A 283 -13.50 -18.90 7.85
CA MET A 283 -14.64 -19.13 6.94
C MET A 283 -15.33 -20.46 7.26
N SER A 284 -14.56 -21.53 7.50
CA SER A 284 -15.11 -22.80 8.00
C SER A 284 -15.80 -22.66 9.36
N GLY A 285 -15.34 -21.73 10.21
CA GLY A 285 -15.92 -21.41 11.51
C GLY A 285 -17.12 -20.46 11.46
N ALA A 286 -17.69 -20.22 10.28
CA ALA A 286 -18.87 -19.36 10.07
C ALA A 286 -18.68 -17.89 10.50
N ILE A 287 -17.47 -17.35 10.45
CA ILE A 287 -17.23 -15.90 10.62
C ILE A 287 -17.85 -15.08 9.49
N ASP A 288 -18.03 -15.67 8.30
CA ASP A 288 -18.56 -15.07 7.07
C ASP A 288 -17.70 -13.94 6.47
N ARG A 289 -17.30 -12.94 7.27
CA ARG A 289 -16.58 -11.73 6.84
C ARG A 289 -15.48 -11.35 7.81
N TYR A 290 -14.26 -11.69 7.45
CA TYR A 290 -13.07 -11.48 8.27
C TYR A 290 -12.19 -10.40 7.66
N PHE A 291 -11.63 -9.54 8.50
CA PHE A 291 -10.43 -8.78 8.15
C PHE A 291 -9.46 -8.67 9.32
N GLN A 292 -8.22 -8.31 9.02
CA GLN A 292 -7.21 -7.98 10.02
C GLN A 292 -6.17 -7.03 9.44
N VAL A 293 -5.75 -6.04 10.23
CA VAL A 293 -4.52 -5.29 9.96
C VAL A 293 -3.35 -6.10 10.53
N ALA A 294 -2.95 -7.15 9.82
CA ALA A 294 -2.02 -8.17 10.29
C ALA A 294 -0.55 -7.77 10.10
N ARG A 295 0.30 -8.19 11.06
CA ARG A 295 1.76 -8.19 10.89
C ARG A 295 2.20 -9.50 10.24
N CYS A 296 2.96 -9.39 9.17
CA CYS A 296 3.47 -10.50 8.37
C CYS A 296 5.00 -10.51 8.39
N TYR A 297 5.59 -11.71 8.31
CA TYR A 297 7.03 -11.91 8.46
C TYR A 297 7.61 -12.74 7.31
N ARG A 298 8.69 -12.26 6.69
CA ARG A 298 9.41 -12.98 5.62
C ARG A 298 10.90 -12.81 5.82
N ASP A 299 11.63 -13.91 5.94
CA ASP A 299 13.08 -13.93 6.07
C ASP A 299 13.73 -13.82 4.69
N GLU A 300 13.51 -12.68 4.04
CA GLU A 300 14.04 -12.37 2.71
C GLU A 300 14.92 -11.13 2.78
N ALA A 301 15.84 -11.01 1.82
CA ALA A 301 16.64 -9.80 1.65
C ALA A 301 15.73 -8.56 1.53
N THR A 302 16.04 -7.52 2.30
CA THR A 302 15.22 -6.30 2.32
C THR A 302 15.49 -5.43 1.08
N ARG A 303 14.47 -4.68 0.65
CA ARG A 303 14.52 -3.78 -0.53
C ARG A 303 13.83 -2.45 -0.17
N PRO A 304 13.91 -1.40 -0.99
CA PRO A 304 13.19 -0.14 -0.72
C PRO A 304 11.67 -0.32 -0.52
N ASP A 305 11.10 -1.38 -1.07
CA ASP A 305 9.68 -1.74 -0.97
C ASP A 305 9.42 -3.03 -0.16
N ARG A 306 10.44 -3.57 0.55
CA ARG A 306 10.34 -4.84 1.30
C ARG A 306 11.06 -4.75 2.64
N GLN A 307 10.36 -5.14 3.71
CA GLN A 307 10.87 -5.27 5.08
C GLN A 307 10.66 -6.70 5.57
N PRO A 308 11.49 -7.19 6.51
CA PRO A 308 11.36 -8.54 7.04
C PRO A 308 10.06 -8.71 7.85
N GLU A 309 9.56 -7.62 8.40
CA GLU A 309 8.25 -7.50 9.02
C GLU A 309 7.47 -6.38 8.31
N PHE A 310 6.23 -6.63 7.91
CA PHE A 310 5.41 -5.68 7.15
C PHE A 310 3.93 -5.85 7.47
N THR A 311 3.13 -4.84 7.17
CA THR A 311 1.70 -4.82 7.53
C THR A 311 0.83 -5.07 6.29
N GLN A 312 -0.15 -5.97 6.43
CA GLN A 312 -1.19 -6.18 5.42
C GLN A 312 -2.56 -5.81 5.99
N LEU A 313 -3.44 -5.30 5.13
CA LEU A 313 -4.87 -5.42 5.35
C LEU A 313 -5.29 -6.73 4.69
N ASP A 314 -5.48 -7.75 5.50
CA ASP A 314 -5.88 -9.09 5.07
C ASP A 314 -7.40 -9.23 5.24
N LEU A 315 -8.10 -9.72 4.22
CA LEU A 315 -9.55 -9.94 4.26
C LEU A 315 -9.93 -11.26 3.60
N GLU A 316 -11.03 -11.84 4.07
CA GLU A 316 -11.63 -13.06 3.53
C GLU A 316 -13.14 -13.01 3.75
N LEU A 317 -13.91 -13.50 2.77
CA LEU A 317 -15.36 -13.64 2.90
C LEU A 317 -15.86 -14.95 2.31
N SER A 318 -16.97 -15.44 2.88
CA SER A 318 -17.70 -16.62 2.44
C SER A 318 -18.76 -16.26 1.40
N PHE A 319 -19.20 -17.27 0.64
CA PHE A 319 -20.26 -17.18 -0.37
C PHE A 319 -20.04 -16.05 -1.39
N THR A 320 -18.80 -15.91 -1.85
CA THR A 320 -18.38 -14.84 -2.77
C THR A 320 -17.78 -15.41 -4.05
N ASP A 321 -17.60 -14.52 -5.02
CA ASP A 321 -16.76 -14.75 -6.20
C ASP A 321 -15.68 -13.65 -6.32
N ARG A 322 -14.83 -13.79 -7.35
CA ARG A 322 -13.80 -12.82 -7.72
C ARG A 322 -14.35 -11.41 -7.93
N HIS A 323 -15.49 -11.27 -8.62
CA HIS A 323 -16.07 -9.97 -8.94
C HIS A 323 -16.42 -9.19 -7.67
N GLN A 324 -17.09 -9.86 -6.73
CA GLN A 324 -17.52 -9.25 -5.48
C GLN A 324 -16.34 -8.86 -4.59
N ILE A 325 -15.26 -9.66 -4.58
CA ILE A 325 -14.02 -9.29 -3.87
C ILE A 325 -13.40 -8.03 -4.47
N MET A 326 -13.30 -7.94 -5.80
CA MET A 326 -12.75 -6.76 -6.48
C MET A 326 -13.56 -5.49 -6.17
N SER A 327 -14.89 -5.57 -6.25
CA SER A 327 -15.78 -4.45 -5.90
C SER A 327 -15.68 -4.04 -4.43
N LEU A 328 -15.49 -5.00 -3.51
CA LEU A 328 -15.22 -4.70 -2.11
C LEU A 328 -13.92 -3.90 -1.95
N VAL A 329 -12.83 -4.37 -2.58
CA VAL A 329 -11.52 -3.70 -2.50
C VAL A 329 -11.60 -2.29 -3.10
N GLU A 330 -12.29 -2.12 -4.23
CA GLU A 330 -12.58 -0.81 -4.82
C GLU A 330 -13.29 0.13 -3.83
N GLY A 331 -14.31 -0.38 -3.12
CA GLY A 331 -15.02 0.37 -2.08
C GLY A 331 -14.15 0.71 -0.86
N ILE A 332 -13.29 -0.20 -0.41
CA ILE A 332 -12.33 0.03 0.68
C ILE A 332 -11.37 1.17 0.30
N LEU A 333 -10.85 1.14 -0.93
CA LEU A 333 -9.92 2.14 -1.41
C LEU A 333 -10.59 3.50 -1.58
N ASP A 334 -11.79 3.56 -2.16
CA ASP A 334 -12.55 4.81 -2.32
C ASP A 334 -12.90 5.45 -0.98
N ALA A 335 -13.42 4.68 -0.03
CA ALA A 335 -13.77 5.18 1.30
C ALA A 335 -12.57 5.68 2.10
N SER A 336 -11.40 5.06 1.88
CA SER A 336 -10.15 5.43 2.57
C SER A 336 -9.27 6.40 1.79
N TRP A 337 -9.64 6.78 0.56
CA TRP A 337 -8.86 7.64 -0.31
C TRP A 337 -8.70 9.04 0.32
N PRO A 338 -7.50 9.65 0.28
CA PRO A 338 -7.32 11.01 0.78
C PRO A 338 -8.06 12.03 -0.10
N ASN A 339 -8.94 12.83 0.50
CA ASN A 339 -9.79 13.80 -0.21
C ASN A 339 -9.00 14.89 -0.97
N GLN A 340 -7.72 15.09 -0.64
CA GLN A 340 -6.85 16.05 -1.34
C GLN A 340 -6.33 15.53 -2.68
N LEU A 341 -6.49 14.23 -2.96
CA LEU A 341 -6.08 13.61 -4.22
C LEU A 341 -7.22 13.60 -5.23
N HIS A 342 -6.88 13.41 -6.50
CA HIS A 342 -7.90 13.23 -7.54
C HIS A 342 -8.80 12.04 -7.19
N PRO A 343 -10.13 12.18 -7.32
CA PRO A 343 -11.07 11.11 -7.04
C PRO A 343 -10.77 9.86 -7.86
N LEU A 344 -11.03 8.70 -7.26
CA LEU A 344 -10.94 7.42 -7.96
C LEU A 344 -12.05 7.32 -9.02
N GLN A 345 -11.77 6.61 -10.11
CA GLN A 345 -12.76 6.26 -11.13
C GLN A 345 -13.05 4.78 -10.99
N LEU A 346 -14.26 4.45 -10.54
CA LEU A 346 -14.72 3.08 -10.35
C LEU A 346 -15.70 2.66 -11.45
N PRO A 347 -15.74 1.37 -11.84
CA PRO A 347 -14.82 0.30 -11.42
C PRO A 347 -13.43 0.48 -12.06
N PHE A 348 -12.39 -0.14 -11.49
CA PHE A 348 -11.07 -0.08 -12.09
C PHE A 348 -11.01 -0.94 -13.37
N PRO A 349 -10.22 -0.51 -14.39
CA PRO A 349 -9.94 -1.31 -15.56
C PRO A 349 -9.45 -2.71 -15.21
N ARG A 350 -9.80 -3.70 -16.04
CA ARG A 350 -9.37 -5.09 -15.90
C ARG A 350 -8.54 -5.49 -17.11
N MET A 351 -7.53 -6.31 -16.89
CA MET A 351 -6.63 -6.82 -17.91
C MET A 351 -6.26 -8.26 -17.55
N THR A 352 -6.31 -9.17 -18.51
CA THR A 352 -5.85 -10.54 -18.26
C THR A 352 -4.32 -10.57 -18.10
N TYR A 353 -3.79 -11.55 -17.38
CA TYR A 353 -2.35 -11.78 -17.28
C TYR A 353 -1.71 -11.90 -18.68
N GLN A 354 -2.37 -12.62 -19.59
CA GLN A 354 -1.90 -12.77 -20.96
C GLN A 354 -1.83 -11.42 -21.70
N GLU A 355 -2.83 -10.55 -21.55
CA GLU A 355 -2.79 -9.20 -22.10
C GLU A 355 -1.69 -8.34 -21.46
N ALA A 356 -1.51 -8.44 -20.15
CA ALA A 356 -0.47 -7.72 -19.42
C ALA A 356 0.94 -8.10 -19.92
N MET A 357 1.21 -9.40 -20.01
CA MET A 357 2.47 -9.93 -20.53
C MET A 357 2.68 -9.57 -22.00
N SER A 358 1.68 -9.78 -22.86
CA SER A 358 1.80 -9.50 -24.30
C SER A 358 2.01 -8.03 -24.63
N ARG A 359 1.35 -7.12 -23.91
CA ARG A 359 1.41 -5.68 -24.19
C ARG A 359 2.49 -4.95 -23.40
N TYR A 360 2.84 -5.40 -22.20
CA TYR A 360 3.72 -4.67 -21.30
C TYR A 360 4.96 -5.45 -20.86
N GLY A 361 5.00 -6.76 -21.09
CA GLY A 361 6.11 -7.61 -20.66
C GLY A 361 6.19 -7.77 -19.14
N CYS A 362 5.11 -7.48 -18.41
CA CYS A 362 5.02 -7.72 -16.97
C CYS A 362 3.57 -7.87 -16.52
N ASP A 363 3.40 -8.52 -15.37
CA ASP A 363 2.15 -8.71 -14.64
C ASP A 363 1.74 -7.52 -13.77
N LYS A 364 2.58 -6.48 -13.69
CA LYS A 364 2.31 -5.22 -12.97
C LYS A 364 2.56 -4.00 -13.86
N PRO A 365 1.75 -3.84 -14.92
CA PRO A 365 2.02 -2.82 -15.94
C PRO A 365 1.81 -1.41 -15.39
N ASP A 366 2.75 -0.51 -15.72
CA ASP A 366 2.49 0.93 -15.63
C ASP A 366 1.75 1.37 -16.89
N THR A 367 0.43 1.53 -16.79
CA THR A 367 -0.45 1.87 -17.92
C THR A 367 -0.62 3.38 -18.13
N ARG A 368 0.09 4.24 -17.37
CA ARG A 368 0.03 5.70 -17.52
C ARG A 368 0.59 6.22 -18.85
N PHE A 369 1.31 5.38 -19.58
CA PHE A 369 1.92 5.72 -20.86
C PHE A 369 1.85 4.53 -21.85
N GLY A 370 2.01 4.81 -23.15
CA GLY A 370 1.96 3.80 -24.20
C GLY A 370 3.24 2.97 -24.31
N LEU A 371 3.77 2.85 -25.53
CA LEU A 371 4.95 2.02 -25.87
C LEU A 371 4.73 0.52 -25.68
N ASP A 372 3.51 0.06 -25.95
CA ASP A 372 3.12 -1.35 -25.92
C ASP A 372 4.07 -2.21 -26.77
N LEU A 373 4.40 -3.40 -26.25
CA LEU A 373 5.16 -4.42 -26.95
C LEU A 373 4.38 -4.90 -28.18
N ARG A 374 5.12 -5.11 -29.27
CA ARG A 374 4.61 -5.62 -30.54
C ARG A 374 5.26 -6.95 -30.82
N ASP A 375 4.46 -8.01 -30.83
CA ASP A 375 4.92 -9.36 -31.14
C ASP A 375 5.27 -9.48 -32.63
N LEU A 376 6.52 -9.84 -32.91
CA LEU A 376 7.08 -10.11 -34.23
C LEU A 376 7.54 -11.56 -34.36
N THR A 377 7.20 -12.42 -33.40
CA THR A 377 7.67 -13.80 -33.31
C THR A 377 7.31 -14.60 -34.55
N THR A 378 6.09 -14.46 -35.07
CA THR A 378 5.64 -15.17 -36.27
C THR A 378 6.48 -14.81 -37.50
N ILE A 379 6.75 -13.52 -37.71
CA ILE A 379 7.54 -13.00 -38.84
C ILE A 379 9.00 -13.47 -38.74
N LEU A 380 9.57 -13.47 -37.54
CA LEU A 380 11.00 -13.72 -37.33
C LEU A 380 11.34 -15.19 -37.04
N SER A 381 10.36 -16.01 -36.66
CA SER A 381 10.56 -17.43 -36.35
C SER A 381 10.99 -18.27 -37.56
N SER A 382 10.58 -17.89 -38.76
CA SER A 382 10.98 -18.55 -40.01
C SER A 382 12.37 -18.15 -40.50
N ASN A 383 12.98 -17.12 -39.90
CA ASN A 383 14.31 -16.66 -40.29
C ASN A 383 15.40 -17.45 -39.54
N GLU A 384 16.10 -18.32 -40.27
CA GLU A 384 17.17 -19.15 -39.73
C GLU A 384 18.34 -18.35 -39.13
N LYS A 385 18.66 -17.16 -39.64
CA LYS A 385 19.73 -16.31 -39.08
C LYS A 385 19.38 -15.83 -37.67
N MET A 386 18.11 -15.50 -37.44
CA MET A 386 17.62 -15.06 -36.13
C MET A 386 17.57 -16.23 -35.15
N ARG A 387 17.17 -17.43 -35.59
CA ARG A 387 17.14 -18.64 -34.78
C ARG A 387 18.54 -19.17 -34.42
N HIS A 388 19.50 -19.20 -35.34
CA HIS A 388 20.88 -19.62 -35.03
C HIS A 388 21.56 -18.71 -34.00
N GLY A 389 21.12 -17.45 -33.87
CA GLY A 389 21.63 -16.52 -32.87
C GLY A 389 21.15 -16.76 -31.44
N VAL A 390 20.14 -17.63 -31.23
CA VAL A 390 19.54 -17.95 -29.93
C VAL A 390 19.13 -19.43 -29.90
N ALA A 391 19.91 -20.29 -29.25
CA ALA A 391 19.65 -21.73 -29.17
C ALA A 391 18.51 -22.06 -28.19
N THR A 392 17.26 -21.78 -28.57
CA THR A 392 16.05 -22.09 -27.77
C THR A 392 14.90 -22.60 -28.66
N PRO A 393 14.16 -23.65 -28.23
CA PRO A 393 12.96 -24.10 -28.93
C PRO A 393 11.79 -23.11 -28.81
N GLU A 394 11.76 -22.30 -27.75
CA GLU A 394 10.71 -21.32 -27.45
C GLU A 394 11.13 -19.91 -27.89
N PHE A 395 11.33 -19.72 -29.19
CA PHE A 395 11.75 -18.42 -29.73
C PHE A 395 10.64 -17.37 -29.60
N GLY A 396 10.98 -16.18 -29.08
CA GLY A 396 10.11 -15.00 -29.08
C GLY A 396 10.85 -13.74 -29.50
N ALA A 397 10.14 -12.83 -30.19
CA ALA A 397 10.68 -11.55 -30.65
C ALA A 397 9.67 -10.42 -30.47
N PHE A 398 10.05 -9.38 -29.74
CA PHE A 398 9.16 -8.29 -29.33
C PHE A 398 9.79 -6.93 -29.63
N ALA A 399 9.01 -6.04 -30.24
CA ALA A 399 9.44 -4.70 -30.62
C ALA A 399 8.71 -3.59 -29.83
N ILE A 400 9.42 -2.48 -29.60
CA ILE A 400 8.86 -1.21 -29.14
C ILE A 400 9.14 -0.17 -30.21
N VAL A 401 8.12 0.61 -30.57
CA VAL A 401 8.25 1.74 -31.49
C VAL A 401 8.07 3.03 -30.70
N ALA A 402 9.12 3.85 -30.67
CA ALA A 402 9.12 5.12 -29.98
C ALA A 402 9.37 6.27 -30.97
N LYS A 403 8.76 7.43 -30.69
CA LYS A 403 9.04 8.69 -31.38
C LYS A 403 9.84 9.60 -30.44
N PRO A 404 11.18 9.48 -30.37
CA PRO A 404 11.99 10.40 -29.60
C PRO A 404 12.07 11.74 -30.36
N PRO A 405 12.01 12.89 -29.67
CA PRO A 405 12.01 14.21 -30.33
C PRO A 405 13.26 14.49 -31.17
N ASN A 406 14.38 13.80 -30.96
CA ASN A 406 15.64 14.00 -31.69
C ASN A 406 16.21 12.73 -32.37
N GLY A 407 15.44 11.63 -32.50
CA GLY A 407 15.84 10.45 -33.29
C GLY A 407 17.11 9.68 -32.84
N ASN A 408 17.89 10.17 -31.87
CA ASN A 408 19.23 9.66 -31.58
C ASN A 408 19.22 8.49 -30.57
N PRO A 409 19.54 7.25 -30.99
CA PRO A 409 19.57 6.08 -30.10
C PRO A 409 20.65 6.17 -29.02
N LYS A 410 21.75 6.91 -29.28
CA LYS A 410 22.87 7.04 -28.35
C LYS A 410 22.42 7.67 -27.03
N THR A 411 21.38 8.50 -27.07
CA THR A 411 20.79 9.15 -25.89
C THR A 411 20.33 8.15 -24.84
N PHE A 412 19.79 6.99 -25.27
CA PHE A 412 19.20 6.00 -24.36
C PHE A 412 20.14 4.84 -24.04
N LYS A 413 21.33 4.79 -24.66
CA LYS A 413 22.24 3.64 -24.61
C LYS A 413 22.57 3.20 -23.18
N THR A 414 22.85 4.13 -22.28
CA THR A 414 23.25 3.81 -20.89
C THR A 414 22.13 3.14 -20.12
N ALA A 415 20.92 3.70 -20.16
CA ALA A 415 19.75 3.15 -19.48
C ALA A 415 19.39 1.76 -20.03
N LEU A 416 19.39 1.60 -21.35
CA LEU A 416 19.09 0.31 -22.00
C LEU A 416 20.15 -0.75 -21.67
N THR A 417 21.45 -0.40 -21.73
CA THR A 417 22.54 -1.36 -21.43
C THR A 417 22.45 -1.90 -20.00
N LYS A 418 21.95 -1.12 -19.05
CA LYS A 418 21.73 -1.59 -17.67
C LYS A 418 20.73 -2.75 -17.63
N VAL A 419 19.60 -2.62 -18.34
CA VAL A 419 18.57 -3.66 -18.43
C VAL A 419 19.11 -4.89 -19.16
N LEU A 420 19.79 -4.70 -20.29
CA LEU A 420 20.27 -5.82 -21.13
C LEU A 420 21.27 -6.73 -20.41
N LYS A 421 22.04 -6.19 -19.45
CA LYS A 421 22.98 -6.98 -18.63
C LYS A 421 22.29 -8.00 -17.73
N GLU A 422 21.02 -7.80 -17.39
CA GLU A 422 20.22 -8.74 -16.60
C GLU A 422 19.74 -9.94 -17.44
N TYR A 423 19.80 -9.84 -18.78
CA TYR A 423 19.27 -10.86 -19.72
C TYR A 423 20.33 -11.29 -20.74
N PRO A 424 21.44 -11.93 -20.32
CA PRO A 424 22.57 -12.26 -21.20
C PRO A 424 22.23 -13.27 -22.31
N ARG A 425 21.15 -14.03 -22.14
CA ARG A 425 20.65 -15.01 -23.13
C ARG A 425 19.79 -14.36 -24.22
N CYS A 426 19.33 -13.13 -24.02
CA CYS A 426 18.57 -12.39 -25.00
C CYS A 426 19.48 -11.54 -25.89
N LYS A 427 19.00 -11.25 -27.10
CA LYS A 427 19.63 -10.36 -28.06
C LYS A 427 18.77 -9.11 -28.22
N PHE A 428 19.43 -8.01 -28.59
CA PHE A 428 18.79 -6.71 -28.68
C PHE A 428 19.34 -5.90 -29.85
N ALA A 429 18.45 -5.27 -30.61
CA ALA A 429 18.78 -4.41 -31.72
C ALA A 429 18.00 -3.09 -31.62
N VAL A 430 18.64 -2.00 -32.05
CA VAL A 430 18.01 -0.68 -32.14
C VAL A 430 18.24 -0.12 -33.53
N SER A 431 17.19 0.42 -34.13
CA SER A 431 17.25 0.99 -35.48
C SER A 431 16.44 2.28 -35.56
N VAL A 432 16.99 3.29 -36.23
CA VAL A 432 16.27 4.50 -36.61
C VAL A 432 15.72 4.29 -38.01
N VAL A 433 14.42 4.47 -38.17
CA VAL A 433 13.73 4.26 -39.44
C VAL A 433 14.02 5.44 -40.36
N SER A 434 14.60 5.16 -41.54
CA SER A 434 14.81 6.11 -42.63
C SER A 434 13.92 5.78 -43.83
N ASP A 435 13.91 6.65 -44.85
CA ASP A 435 13.18 6.36 -46.10
C ASP A 435 13.73 5.07 -46.76
N SER A 436 15.06 4.90 -46.76
CA SER A 436 15.79 3.72 -47.25
C SER A 436 15.98 2.62 -46.18
N TRP A 437 15.11 2.55 -45.16
CA TRP A 437 15.29 1.58 -44.06
C TRP A 437 15.35 0.12 -44.51
N THR A 438 14.59 -0.23 -45.56
CA THR A 438 14.57 -1.55 -46.22
C THR A 438 15.83 -1.89 -47.01
N GLU A 439 16.80 -0.99 -47.07
CA GLU A 439 18.12 -1.17 -47.68
C GLU A 439 19.26 -0.97 -46.66
N SER A 440 18.91 -0.77 -45.38
CA SER A 440 19.87 -0.48 -44.31
C SER A 440 20.50 -1.75 -43.72
N SER A 441 21.45 -1.59 -42.78
CA SER A 441 22.10 -2.71 -42.10
C SER A 441 21.14 -3.62 -41.33
N ILE A 442 19.91 -3.17 -41.04
CA ILE A 442 18.89 -4.00 -40.39
C ILE A 442 18.43 -5.16 -41.27
N VAL A 443 18.55 -5.02 -42.59
CA VAL A 443 18.25 -6.06 -43.58
C VAL A 443 19.20 -7.25 -43.43
N ASN A 444 20.44 -7.00 -43.00
CA ASN A 444 21.39 -8.09 -42.72
C ASN A 444 20.93 -8.95 -41.54
N LEU A 445 20.15 -8.37 -40.63
CA LEU A 445 19.57 -9.06 -39.47
C LEU A 445 18.29 -9.82 -39.85
N PHE A 446 17.33 -9.17 -40.51
CA PHE A 446 15.99 -9.75 -40.76
C PHE A 446 15.81 -10.38 -42.15
N GLY A 447 16.54 -9.95 -43.17
CA GLY A 447 16.19 -10.21 -44.56
C GLY A 447 15.27 -9.12 -45.14
N VAL A 448 15.24 -9.00 -46.48
CA VAL A 448 14.53 -7.93 -47.20
C VAL A 448 13.02 -8.06 -47.00
N ARG A 449 12.49 -9.28 -47.14
CA ARG A 449 11.06 -9.57 -47.04
C ARG A 449 10.53 -9.26 -45.64
N GLU A 450 11.20 -9.77 -44.62
CA GLU A 450 10.84 -9.59 -43.21
C GLU A 450 10.94 -8.12 -42.80
N THR A 451 11.96 -7.39 -43.29
CA THR A 451 12.09 -5.95 -43.01
C THR A 451 10.92 -5.16 -43.59
N ALA A 452 10.49 -5.47 -44.82
CA ALA A 452 9.32 -4.83 -45.43
C ALA A 452 8.02 -5.14 -44.67
N GLU A 453 7.83 -6.40 -44.30
CA GLU A 453 6.67 -6.85 -43.52
C GLU A 453 6.61 -6.20 -42.13
N ILE A 454 7.76 -6.07 -41.43
CA ILE A 454 7.86 -5.36 -40.15
C ILE A 454 7.52 -3.88 -40.32
N LYS A 455 8.05 -3.21 -41.37
CA LYS A 455 7.78 -1.79 -41.65
C LYS A 455 6.28 -1.54 -41.79
N GLU A 456 5.59 -2.40 -42.54
CA GLU A 456 4.15 -2.33 -42.76
C GLU A 456 3.36 -2.66 -41.48
N ARG A 457 3.68 -3.80 -40.84
CA ARG A 457 2.98 -4.31 -39.65
C ARG A 457 3.02 -3.32 -38.48
N LEU A 458 4.17 -2.70 -38.26
CA LEU A 458 4.39 -1.72 -37.19
C LEU A 458 4.05 -0.28 -37.61
N LYS A 459 3.69 -0.06 -38.89
CA LYS A 459 3.43 1.27 -39.48
C LYS A 459 4.57 2.26 -39.21
N LEU A 460 5.81 1.81 -39.42
CA LEU A 460 7.01 2.60 -39.13
C LEU A 460 7.13 3.78 -40.08
N GLY A 461 7.23 4.99 -39.52
CA GLY A 461 7.52 6.22 -40.24
C GLY A 461 8.98 6.64 -40.12
N THR A 462 9.44 7.49 -41.03
CA THR A 462 10.79 8.08 -40.98
C THR A 462 10.97 8.88 -39.68
N GLY A 463 12.08 8.61 -38.98
CA GLY A 463 12.39 9.18 -37.67
C GLY A 463 11.95 8.33 -36.47
N ASP A 464 11.18 7.26 -36.69
CA ASP A 464 10.80 6.34 -35.62
C ASP A 464 12.03 5.57 -35.11
N LEU A 465 12.06 5.32 -33.80
CA LEU A 465 13.05 4.47 -33.14
C LEU A 465 12.42 3.11 -32.86
N MET A 466 12.92 2.07 -33.53
CA MET A 466 12.52 0.69 -33.27
C MET A 466 13.55 0.02 -32.35
N LEU A 467 13.07 -0.55 -31.25
CA LEU A 467 13.86 -1.35 -30.32
C LEU A 467 13.32 -2.78 -30.39
N LEU A 468 14.17 -3.76 -30.66
CA LEU A 468 13.81 -5.16 -30.81
C LEU A 468 14.58 -6.01 -29.79
N GLY A 469 13.87 -6.79 -29.00
CA GLY A 469 14.44 -7.86 -28.17
C GLY A 469 13.98 -9.23 -28.67
N TYR A 470 14.88 -10.21 -28.69
CA TYR A 470 14.56 -11.57 -29.12
C TYR A 470 15.41 -12.60 -28.37
N GLY A 471 14.84 -13.78 -28.13
CA GLY A 471 15.41 -14.74 -27.17
C GLY A 471 14.47 -15.92 -26.90
N LYS A 472 14.64 -16.56 -25.72
CA LYS A 472 13.57 -17.37 -25.13
C LYS A 472 12.37 -16.45 -24.88
N ALA A 473 11.18 -16.88 -25.28
CA ALA A 473 10.00 -16.00 -25.35
C ALA A 473 9.70 -15.29 -24.03
N SER A 474 9.70 -16.00 -22.90
CA SER A 474 9.47 -15.44 -21.56
C SER A 474 10.51 -14.37 -21.19
N GLU A 475 11.80 -14.68 -21.35
CA GLU A 475 12.89 -13.75 -21.03
C GLU A 475 12.90 -12.53 -21.94
N ALA A 476 12.70 -12.72 -23.24
CA ALA A 476 12.68 -11.62 -24.20
C ALA A 476 11.51 -10.68 -23.96
N GLN A 477 10.34 -11.23 -23.59
CA GLN A 477 9.16 -10.46 -23.24
C GLN A 477 9.38 -9.65 -21.95
N GLU A 478 9.92 -10.26 -20.89
CA GLU A 478 10.22 -9.56 -19.63
C GLU A 478 11.29 -8.47 -19.83
N MET A 479 12.37 -8.80 -20.55
CA MET A 479 13.43 -7.85 -20.90
C MET A 479 12.84 -6.64 -21.63
N MET A 480 11.96 -6.86 -22.61
CA MET A 480 11.36 -5.76 -23.37
C MET A 480 10.39 -4.93 -22.53
N GLY A 481 9.68 -5.53 -21.56
CA GLY A 481 8.90 -4.79 -20.57
C GLY A 481 9.76 -3.85 -19.71
N ARG A 482 10.96 -4.29 -19.32
CA ARG A 482 11.92 -3.44 -18.59
C ARG A 482 12.55 -2.37 -19.48
N VAL A 483 12.85 -2.70 -20.74
CA VAL A 483 13.30 -1.73 -21.74
C VAL A 483 12.26 -0.62 -21.94
N ARG A 484 10.97 -0.98 -22.01
CA ARG A 484 9.86 -0.02 -22.10
C ARG A 484 9.90 1.00 -20.97
N LEU A 485 10.02 0.54 -19.73
CA LEU A 485 10.08 1.40 -18.53
C LEU A 485 11.34 2.26 -18.52
N ALA A 486 12.51 1.67 -18.79
CA ALA A 486 13.78 2.39 -18.81
C ALA A 486 13.81 3.49 -19.88
N LEU A 487 13.28 3.18 -21.07
CA LEU A 487 13.17 4.14 -22.18
C LEU A 487 12.30 5.33 -21.79
N TYR A 488 11.12 5.08 -21.20
CA TYR A 488 10.20 6.16 -20.83
C TYR A 488 10.75 7.02 -19.68
N THR A 489 11.32 6.41 -18.64
CA THR A 489 11.95 7.14 -17.53
C THR A 489 13.08 8.05 -18.01
N GLU A 490 13.95 7.57 -18.90
CA GLU A 490 15.02 8.40 -19.49
C GLU A 490 14.45 9.56 -20.33
N MET A 491 13.31 9.35 -21.01
CA MET A 491 12.61 10.42 -21.72
C MET A 491 12.05 11.48 -20.77
N GLU A 492 11.54 11.10 -19.60
CA GLU A 492 11.03 12.04 -18.59
C GLU A 492 12.15 12.87 -17.96
N GLU A 493 13.24 12.21 -17.54
CA GLU A 493 14.40 12.88 -16.90
C GLU A 493 15.04 13.92 -17.81
N ARG A 494 14.91 13.74 -19.13
CA ARG A 494 15.41 14.66 -20.16
C ARG A 494 14.36 15.65 -20.68
N ASN A 495 13.15 15.67 -20.10
CA ASN A 495 12.03 16.51 -20.54
C ASN A 495 11.63 16.29 -22.02
N LEU A 496 11.80 15.07 -22.54
CA LEU A 496 11.41 14.69 -23.90
C LEU A 496 9.96 14.18 -23.99
N ARG A 497 9.35 13.89 -22.84
CA ARG A 497 7.95 13.44 -22.67
C ARG A 497 7.37 14.04 -21.39
N VAL A 498 6.04 13.95 -21.26
CA VAL A 498 5.32 14.38 -20.06
C VAL A 498 5.73 13.52 -18.87
N THR A 499 6.17 14.16 -17.80
CA THR A 499 6.45 13.51 -16.51
C THR A 499 5.17 12.95 -15.91
N ARG A 500 5.15 11.65 -15.65
CA ARG A 500 4.06 10.92 -15.00
C ARG A 500 3.83 11.47 -13.61
N SER A 501 2.57 11.72 -13.28
CA SER A 501 2.18 11.98 -11.91
C SER A 501 2.29 10.71 -11.08
N VAL A 502 3.04 10.77 -9.97
CA VAL A 502 3.18 9.67 -9.00
C VAL A 502 1.86 9.35 -8.32
N LEU A 503 0.96 10.33 -8.19
CA LEU A 503 -0.36 10.19 -7.58
C LEU A 503 -1.50 10.12 -8.60
N ALA A 504 -1.20 9.85 -9.88
CA ALA A 504 -2.25 9.52 -10.83
C ALA A 504 -3.05 8.31 -10.30
N PRO A 505 -4.38 8.36 -10.21
CA PRO A 505 -5.21 7.26 -9.73
C PRO A 505 -5.40 6.19 -10.82
N ASN A 506 -4.29 5.70 -11.38
CA ASN A 506 -4.28 4.77 -12.50
C ASN A 506 -4.09 3.33 -11.96
N PHE A 507 -5.22 2.78 -11.51
CA PHE A 507 -5.36 1.42 -11.03
C PHE A 507 -5.73 0.48 -12.17
N VAL A 508 -5.27 -0.77 -12.11
CA VAL A 508 -5.70 -1.84 -13.01
C VAL A 508 -5.69 -3.17 -12.27
N TRP A 509 -6.75 -3.95 -12.47
CA TRP A 509 -6.84 -5.33 -12.04
C TRP A 509 -6.18 -6.24 -13.07
N ILE A 510 -5.28 -7.10 -12.61
CA ILE A 510 -4.73 -8.20 -13.41
C ILE A 510 -5.44 -9.48 -12.98
N VAL A 511 -6.00 -10.21 -13.94
CA VAL A 511 -6.83 -11.39 -13.70
C VAL A 511 -6.40 -12.56 -14.57
N ASP A 512 -6.93 -13.76 -14.30
CA ASP A 512 -6.72 -14.96 -15.13
C ASP A 512 -5.25 -15.37 -15.25
N PHE A 513 -4.52 -15.27 -14.13
CA PHE A 513 -3.16 -15.79 -14.04
C PHE A 513 -3.12 -17.29 -14.28
N PRO A 514 -2.03 -17.85 -14.82
CA PRO A 514 -1.81 -19.29 -14.84
C PRO A 514 -1.90 -19.85 -13.42
N MET A 515 -2.51 -21.02 -13.27
CA MET A 515 -2.59 -21.69 -11.98
C MET A 515 -1.25 -22.32 -11.59
N PHE A 516 -0.55 -22.88 -12.58
CA PHE A 516 0.74 -23.56 -12.41
C PHE A 516 1.82 -22.97 -13.31
N ALA A 517 3.07 -23.08 -12.88
CA ALA A 517 4.26 -22.82 -13.66
C ALA A 517 5.27 -23.95 -13.45
N ALA A 518 6.04 -24.29 -14.47
CA ALA A 518 7.11 -25.28 -14.33
C ALA A 518 8.34 -24.61 -13.67
N ASN A 519 8.89 -25.25 -12.65
CA ASN A 519 10.18 -24.88 -12.08
C ASN A 519 11.27 -25.20 -13.11
N GLU A 520 12.08 -24.20 -13.49
CA GLU A 520 13.10 -24.36 -14.53
C GLU A 520 14.23 -25.33 -14.14
N GLU A 521 14.48 -25.53 -12.84
CA GLU A 521 15.56 -26.39 -12.32
C GLU A 521 15.10 -27.83 -12.11
N THR A 522 13.93 -28.02 -11.51
CA THR A 522 13.41 -29.35 -11.14
C THR A 522 12.45 -29.94 -12.17
N GLY A 523 11.88 -29.10 -13.05
CA GLY A 523 10.83 -29.48 -13.99
C GLY A 523 9.47 -29.78 -13.33
N GLN A 524 9.37 -29.65 -12.00
CA GLN A 524 8.11 -29.87 -11.27
C GLN A 524 7.18 -28.67 -11.43
N LEU A 525 5.87 -28.93 -11.33
CA LEU A 525 4.87 -27.86 -11.33
C LEU A 525 4.79 -27.20 -9.95
N GLU A 526 4.83 -25.87 -9.95
CA GLU A 526 4.62 -25.02 -8.80
C GLU A 526 3.38 -24.15 -9.03
N THR A 527 2.77 -23.66 -7.95
CA THR A 527 1.68 -22.68 -8.08
C THR A 527 2.24 -21.28 -8.27
N VAL A 528 1.61 -20.50 -9.17
CA VAL A 528 2.02 -19.10 -9.41
C VAL A 528 1.78 -18.20 -8.19
N HIS A 529 0.71 -18.44 -7.42
CA HIS A 529 0.36 -17.63 -6.24
C HIS A 529 0.50 -18.44 -4.94
N HIS A 530 -0.44 -19.35 -4.68
CA HIS A 530 -0.40 -20.23 -3.52
C HIS A 530 -1.24 -21.50 -3.78
N PRO A 531 -0.95 -22.61 -3.07
CA PRO A 531 -1.55 -23.93 -3.34
C PRO A 531 -3.06 -24.05 -3.07
N PHE A 532 -3.65 -23.03 -2.42
CA PHE A 532 -5.08 -23.00 -2.06
C PHE A 532 -5.98 -22.28 -3.08
N THR A 533 -5.42 -21.80 -4.20
CA THR A 533 -6.18 -21.07 -5.21
C THR A 533 -7.01 -22.02 -6.07
N THR A 534 -8.28 -21.68 -6.36
CA THR A 534 -9.10 -22.47 -7.29
C THR A 534 -8.82 -22.14 -8.77
N ALA A 535 -9.04 -23.10 -9.65
CA ALA A 535 -9.00 -22.87 -11.09
C ALA A 535 -10.17 -22.01 -11.56
N HIS A 536 -10.02 -21.39 -12.72
CA HIS A 536 -11.09 -20.72 -13.44
C HIS A 536 -12.22 -21.73 -13.73
N PRO A 537 -13.51 -21.37 -13.62
CA PRO A 537 -14.62 -22.32 -13.77
C PRO A 537 -14.59 -23.09 -15.09
N GLU A 538 -14.21 -22.43 -16.18
CA GLU A 538 -14.08 -23.04 -17.52
C GLU A 538 -12.92 -24.04 -17.64
N ASP A 539 -11.93 -23.98 -16.74
CA ASP A 539 -10.75 -24.83 -16.74
C ASP A 539 -10.82 -25.92 -15.65
N MET A 540 -11.93 -25.98 -14.89
CA MET A 540 -12.12 -26.95 -13.81
C MET A 540 -12.09 -28.40 -14.29
N ASP A 541 -12.65 -28.68 -15.46
CA ASP A 541 -12.65 -30.04 -16.02
C ASP A 541 -11.24 -30.50 -16.38
N LYS A 542 -10.39 -29.59 -16.90
CA LYS A 542 -8.96 -29.85 -17.13
C LYS A 542 -8.23 -30.16 -15.83
N LEU A 543 -8.51 -29.40 -14.76
CA LEU A 543 -7.95 -29.65 -13.44
C LEU A 543 -8.35 -31.04 -12.90
N ARG A 544 -9.64 -31.36 -12.91
CA ARG A 544 -10.16 -32.64 -12.37
C ARG A 544 -9.69 -33.84 -13.18
N SER A 545 -9.53 -33.70 -14.50
CA SER A 545 -8.98 -34.73 -15.39
C SER A 545 -7.45 -34.79 -15.39
N LYS A 546 -6.77 -33.81 -14.78
CA LYS A 546 -5.30 -33.66 -14.74
C LYS A 546 -4.68 -33.56 -16.14
N GLN A 547 -5.40 -32.97 -17.09
CA GLN A 547 -4.95 -32.78 -18.47
C GLN A 547 -4.63 -31.31 -18.73
N ASP A 548 -3.63 -31.05 -19.57
CA ASP A 548 -3.29 -29.70 -20.04
C ASP A 548 -3.10 -28.69 -18.88
N LEU A 549 -2.38 -29.12 -17.84
CA LEU A 549 -2.20 -28.36 -16.59
C LEU A 549 -1.57 -26.97 -16.81
N ALA A 550 -0.75 -26.83 -17.86
CA ALA A 550 -0.08 -25.58 -18.20
C ALA A 550 -1.03 -24.49 -18.74
N SER A 551 -2.22 -24.85 -19.26
CA SER A 551 -3.19 -23.89 -19.78
C SER A 551 -4.25 -23.47 -18.76
N ILE A 552 -4.27 -24.09 -17.57
CA ILE A 552 -5.27 -23.82 -16.54
C ILE A 552 -5.06 -22.42 -15.99
N ARG A 553 -6.08 -21.57 -16.11
CA ARG A 553 -6.13 -20.27 -15.44
C ARG A 553 -6.62 -20.46 -14.02
N SER A 554 -6.20 -19.56 -13.14
CA SER A 554 -6.65 -19.48 -11.76
C SER A 554 -7.69 -18.38 -11.58
N GLN A 555 -8.45 -18.45 -10.49
CA GLN A 555 -9.24 -17.32 -10.00
C GLN A 555 -8.43 -16.39 -9.08
N SER A 556 -7.11 -16.27 -9.30
CA SER A 556 -6.32 -15.21 -8.66
C SER A 556 -6.43 -13.89 -9.43
N PHE A 557 -6.13 -12.81 -8.72
CA PHE A 557 -6.18 -11.47 -9.24
C PHE A 557 -5.35 -10.52 -8.36
N ASP A 558 -4.68 -9.59 -9.03
CA ASP A 558 -3.81 -8.59 -8.41
C ASP A 558 -4.29 -7.19 -8.74
N LEU A 559 -4.13 -6.27 -7.78
CA LEU A 559 -4.38 -4.86 -7.99
C LEU A 559 -3.06 -4.13 -8.16
N VAL A 560 -2.91 -3.48 -9.31
CA VAL A 560 -1.73 -2.73 -9.68
C VAL A 560 -2.05 -1.24 -9.69
N TRP A 561 -1.21 -0.44 -9.06
CA TRP A 561 -1.27 1.02 -9.10
C TRP A 561 0.05 1.57 -9.62
N ASN A 562 0.01 2.26 -10.76
CA ASN A 562 1.18 2.93 -11.34
C ASN A 562 2.41 2.01 -11.56
N GLY A 563 2.16 0.75 -11.95
CA GLY A 563 3.21 -0.26 -12.16
C GLY A 563 3.70 -0.97 -10.90
N MET A 564 3.03 -0.75 -9.76
CA MET A 564 3.31 -1.42 -8.50
C MET A 564 2.11 -2.27 -8.09
N GLU A 565 2.33 -3.55 -7.85
CA GLU A 565 1.34 -4.42 -7.20
C GLU A 565 1.10 -3.92 -5.76
N ILE A 566 -0.12 -3.50 -5.43
CA ILE A 566 -0.49 -3.02 -4.09
C ILE A 566 -1.21 -4.08 -3.26
N GLY A 567 -1.67 -5.15 -3.90
CA GLY A 567 -2.29 -6.28 -3.24
C GLY A 567 -2.65 -7.38 -4.23
N GLY A 568 -2.94 -8.56 -3.68
CA GLY A 568 -3.29 -9.74 -4.43
C GLY A 568 -4.25 -10.64 -3.66
N GLY A 569 -4.97 -11.49 -4.38
CA GLY A 569 -5.96 -12.38 -3.79
C GLY A 569 -6.39 -13.48 -4.74
N SER A 570 -7.23 -14.37 -4.23
CA SER A 570 -7.86 -15.41 -5.04
C SER A 570 -9.12 -15.96 -4.38
N VAL A 571 -9.95 -16.60 -5.19
CA VAL A 571 -10.96 -17.54 -4.70
C VAL A 571 -10.27 -18.84 -4.31
N ARG A 572 -10.69 -19.44 -3.19
CA ARG A 572 -10.02 -20.61 -2.61
C ARG A 572 -10.68 -21.92 -3.01
N ILE A 573 -9.88 -22.98 -3.01
CA ILE A 573 -10.39 -24.34 -3.00
C ILE A 573 -11.05 -24.59 -1.64
N HIS A 574 -12.35 -24.91 -1.65
CA HIS A 574 -13.11 -25.25 -0.44
C HIS A 574 -13.38 -26.76 -0.31
N GLU A 575 -13.26 -27.53 -1.40
CA GLU A 575 -13.38 -28.99 -1.41
C GLU A 575 -12.06 -29.64 -0.98
N ALA A 576 -12.00 -30.33 0.17
CA ALA A 576 -10.76 -30.96 0.62
C ALA A 576 -10.28 -32.07 -0.32
N ALA A 577 -11.19 -32.80 -0.98
CA ALA A 577 -10.84 -33.80 -1.99
C ALA A 577 -10.08 -33.18 -3.17
N LEU A 578 -10.52 -32.02 -3.65
CA LEU A 578 -9.82 -31.28 -4.69
C LEU A 578 -8.48 -30.75 -4.19
N GLN A 579 -8.43 -30.20 -2.97
CA GLN A 579 -7.19 -29.70 -2.38
C GLN A 579 -6.14 -30.81 -2.24
N ARG A 580 -6.54 -32.02 -1.80
CA ARG A 580 -5.66 -33.19 -1.73
C ARG A 580 -5.16 -33.62 -3.10
N MET A 581 -6.02 -33.61 -4.12
CA MET A 581 -5.61 -33.91 -5.50
C MET A 581 -4.55 -32.92 -5.98
N VAL A 582 -4.75 -31.62 -5.75
CA VAL A 582 -3.79 -30.58 -6.13
C VAL A 582 -2.46 -30.76 -5.41
N LEU A 583 -2.47 -31.01 -4.10
CA LEU A 583 -1.24 -31.17 -3.31
C LEU A 583 -0.48 -32.46 -3.66
N ASN A 584 -1.18 -33.59 -3.81
CA ASN A 584 -0.55 -34.90 -4.00
C ASN A 584 -0.24 -35.20 -5.46
N ASP A 585 -1.24 -35.08 -6.32
CA ASP A 585 -1.18 -35.65 -7.66
C ASP A 585 -0.56 -34.67 -8.66
N ILE A 586 -0.70 -33.36 -8.39
CA ILE A 586 -0.21 -32.29 -9.28
C ILE A 586 1.10 -31.71 -8.75
N LEU A 587 1.09 -31.17 -7.52
CA LEU A 587 2.23 -30.45 -6.95
C LEU A 587 3.26 -31.36 -6.28
N GLN A 588 2.86 -32.58 -5.89
CA GLN A 588 3.71 -33.55 -5.18
C GLN A 588 4.33 -32.97 -3.89
N ILE A 589 3.57 -32.13 -3.17
CA ILE A 589 4.01 -31.47 -1.94
C ILE A 589 3.61 -32.30 -0.71
N GLU A 590 4.56 -32.51 0.20
CA GLU A 590 4.30 -33.08 1.52
C GLU A 590 3.31 -32.17 2.26
N HIS A 591 2.18 -32.72 2.71
CA HIS A 591 1.07 -31.93 3.24
C HIS A 591 0.50 -32.49 4.56
N SER A 592 1.15 -33.44 5.21
CA SER A 592 0.74 -33.93 6.54
C SER A 592 0.66 -32.80 7.57
N HIS A 593 1.48 -31.77 7.37
CA HIS A 593 1.45 -30.58 8.20
C HIS A 593 0.35 -29.57 7.85
N LEU A 594 -0.46 -29.82 6.81
CA LEU A 594 -1.66 -29.08 6.47
C LEU A 594 -2.94 -29.80 6.89
N GLN A 595 -2.83 -30.90 7.65
CA GLN A 595 -3.99 -31.71 8.05
C GLN A 595 -5.07 -30.89 8.75
N HIS A 596 -4.69 -29.94 9.63
CA HIS A 596 -5.65 -29.07 10.32
C HIS A 596 -6.47 -28.20 9.36
N LEU A 597 -5.89 -27.78 8.23
CA LEU A 597 -6.61 -27.05 7.20
C LEU A 597 -7.50 -27.98 6.39
N LEU A 598 -7.01 -29.17 6.01
CA LEU A 598 -7.79 -30.16 5.28
C LEU A 598 -8.99 -30.66 6.08
N ASP A 599 -8.83 -30.87 7.39
CA ASP A 599 -9.91 -31.24 8.31
C ASP A 599 -10.97 -30.12 8.39
N ALA A 600 -10.54 -28.84 8.39
CA ALA A 600 -11.46 -27.71 8.32
C ALA A 600 -12.22 -27.69 6.99
N LEU A 601 -11.55 -27.94 5.85
CA LEU A 601 -12.21 -28.04 4.54
C LEU A 601 -13.27 -29.16 4.51
N ASP A 602 -12.93 -30.34 5.05
CA ASP A 602 -13.84 -31.50 5.13
C ASP A 602 -15.01 -31.29 6.13
N SER A 603 -14.90 -30.32 7.03
CA SER A 603 -15.94 -30.01 8.02
C SER A 603 -17.07 -29.12 7.47
N GLY A 604 -17.22 -29.04 6.15
CA GLY A 604 -18.24 -28.21 5.49
C GLY A 604 -17.79 -26.77 5.29
N CYS A 605 -16.59 -26.57 4.75
CA CYS A 605 -16.09 -25.22 4.45
C CYS A 605 -16.88 -24.58 3.29
N PRO A 606 -17.38 -23.34 3.44
CA PRO A 606 -18.13 -22.67 2.39
C PRO A 606 -17.21 -22.26 1.22
N PRO A 607 -17.74 -22.06 0.01
CA PRO A 607 -17.01 -21.32 -1.03
C PRO A 607 -16.58 -19.96 -0.47
N HIS A 608 -15.30 -19.63 -0.61
CA HIS A 608 -14.73 -18.42 -0.01
C HIS A 608 -13.59 -17.87 -0.86
N GLY A 609 -13.26 -16.62 -0.63
CA GLY A 609 -12.15 -15.95 -1.28
C GLY A 609 -11.74 -14.70 -0.52
N GLY A 610 -10.59 -14.15 -0.88
CA GLY A 610 -10.12 -12.97 -0.19
C GLY A 610 -8.94 -12.31 -0.85
N PHE A 611 -8.49 -11.25 -0.21
CA PHE A 611 -7.51 -10.32 -0.75
C PHE A 611 -6.59 -9.82 0.37
N ALA A 612 -5.38 -9.40 0.02
CA ALA A 612 -4.48 -8.74 0.95
C ALA A 612 -3.89 -7.49 0.31
N ILE A 613 -4.03 -6.34 0.98
CA ILE A 613 -3.38 -5.08 0.57
C ILE A 613 -2.09 -4.92 1.36
N GLY A 614 -0.96 -4.74 0.66
CA GLY A 614 0.31 -4.37 1.28
C GLY A 614 0.27 -2.91 1.76
N LEU A 615 -0.17 -2.68 3.01
CA LEU A 615 -0.42 -1.34 3.54
C LEU A 615 0.82 -0.44 3.50
N ASP A 616 2.00 -0.99 3.79
CA ASP A 616 3.25 -0.22 3.76
C ASP A 616 3.55 0.32 2.37
N ARG A 617 3.35 -0.51 1.33
CA ARG A 617 3.53 -0.11 -0.07
C ARG A 617 2.45 0.88 -0.50
N TYR A 618 1.19 0.59 -0.21
CA TYR A 618 0.06 1.46 -0.54
C TYR A 618 0.22 2.87 0.05
N ILE A 619 0.54 2.97 1.33
CA ILE A 619 0.73 4.25 2.01
C ILE A 619 2.00 4.95 1.54
N SER A 620 3.08 4.22 1.26
CA SER A 620 4.31 4.80 0.68
C SER A 620 4.04 5.50 -0.64
N LEU A 621 3.19 4.92 -1.51
CA LEU A 621 2.80 5.53 -2.77
C LEU A 621 2.00 6.82 -2.56
N ILE A 622 1.01 6.80 -1.66
CA ILE A 622 0.21 7.99 -1.30
C ILE A 622 1.11 9.13 -0.77
N CYS A 623 2.05 8.80 0.11
CA CYS A 623 2.97 9.76 0.71
C CYS A 623 4.09 10.22 -0.24
N ARG A 624 4.15 9.69 -1.48
CA ARG A 624 5.28 9.89 -2.42
C ARG A 624 6.64 9.57 -1.78
N ALA A 625 6.65 8.59 -0.88
CA ALA A 625 7.84 8.18 -0.16
C ALA A 625 8.76 7.36 -1.08
N LYS A 626 10.07 7.60 -0.96
CA LYS A 626 11.08 6.88 -1.76
C LYS A 626 11.28 5.43 -1.31
N SER A 627 10.83 5.11 -0.11
CA SER A 627 10.98 3.82 0.56
C SER A 627 9.86 3.63 1.55
N ILE A 628 9.39 2.40 1.73
CA ILE A 628 8.36 2.07 2.73
C ILE A 628 8.84 2.38 4.16
N ARG A 629 10.16 2.51 4.37
CA ARG A 629 10.76 2.95 5.64
C ARG A 629 10.30 4.34 6.09
N GLU A 630 9.83 5.20 5.18
CA GLU A 630 9.32 6.52 5.53
C GLU A 630 7.87 6.51 6.02
N VAL A 631 7.19 5.36 5.95
CA VAL A 631 5.81 5.17 6.45
C VAL A 631 5.74 4.14 7.58
N ILE A 632 6.91 3.67 8.04
CA ILE A 632 7.08 2.78 9.20
C ILE A 632 7.77 3.58 10.31
N ALA A 633 7.28 3.46 11.54
CA ALA A 633 7.81 4.21 12.67
C ALA A 633 9.28 3.86 12.96
N PHE A 634 9.58 2.57 13.09
CA PHE A 634 10.92 2.03 13.39
C PHE A 634 11.30 0.94 12.38
N PRO A 635 11.74 1.30 11.17
CA PRO A 635 12.06 0.34 10.11
C PRO A 635 13.44 -0.30 10.31
N LYS A 636 13.66 -1.46 9.68
CA LYS A 636 14.99 -2.07 9.54
C LYS A 636 15.75 -1.49 8.35
N THR A 637 17.08 -1.50 8.43
CA THR A 637 18.00 -1.12 7.34
C THR A 637 17.97 -2.11 6.18
N ILE A 638 18.73 -1.83 5.11
CA ILE A 638 18.82 -2.73 3.96
C ILE A 638 19.35 -4.14 4.32
N ASN A 639 20.15 -4.23 5.38
CA ASN A 639 20.71 -5.48 5.89
C ASN A 639 19.80 -6.15 6.94
N GLY A 640 18.54 -5.73 7.07
CA GLY A 640 17.60 -6.27 8.06
C GLY A 640 17.90 -5.89 9.52
N LYS A 641 18.92 -5.06 9.76
CA LYS A 641 19.34 -4.64 11.11
C LYS A 641 18.58 -3.41 11.59
N ASP A 642 18.34 -3.34 12.89
CA ASP A 642 17.89 -2.15 13.61
C ASP A 642 19.09 -1.42 14.22
N PRO A 643 19.57 -0.31 13.64
CA PRO A 643 20.70 0.44 14.19
C PRO A 643 20.35 1.18 15.49
N LEU A 644 19.08 1.50 15.74
CA LEU A 644 18.65 2.21 16.94
C LEU A 644 18.83 1.33 18.18
N SER A 645 18.37 0.07 18.11
CA SER A 645 18.51 -0.89 19.22
C SER A 645 19.72 -1.81 19.06
N LYS A 646 20.47 -1.68 17.96
CA LYS A 646 21.57 -2.57 17.56
C LYS A 646 21.14 -4.03 17.41
N ALA A 647 19.91 -4.28 16.97
CA ALA A 647 19.39 -5.63 16.75
C ALA A 647 19.66 -6.14 15.31
N PRO A 648 19.81 -7.46 15.10
CA PRO A 648 19.79 -8.54 16.12
C PRO A 648 21.04 -8.54 17.01
N VAL A 649 20.93 -9.10 18.22
CA VAL A 649 22.01 -9.20 19.21
C VAL A 649 22.34 -10.66 19.52
N ARG A 650 23.56 -10.92 20.00
CA ARG A 650 23.94 -12.22 20.53
C ARG A 650 23.23 -12.46 21.87
N ILE A 651 22.65 -13.65 22.04
CA ILE A 651 22.11 -14.11 23.32
C ILE A 651 23.16 -14.87 24.13
N THR A 652 22.97 -14.94 25.44
CA THR A 652 23.88 -15.63 26.36
C THR A 652 23.85 -17.15 26.17
N ASP A 653 24.92 -17.84 26.58
CA ASP A 653 24.94 -19.31 26.53
C ASP A 653 23.94 -19.95 27.51
N GLU A 654 23.54 -19.23 28.56
CA GLU A 654 22.46 -19.64 29.45
C GLU A 654 21.11 -19.66 28.72
N GLU A 655 20.79 -18.60 27.97
CA GLU A 655 19.58 -18.56 27.12
C GLU A 655 19.63 -19.62 26.02
N LYS A 656 20.78 -19.84 25.38
CA LYS A 656 20.93 -20.93 24.41
C LYS A 656 20.64 -22.30 25.01
N ARG A 657 21.13 -22.58 26.23
CA ARG A 657 20.82 -23.82 26.97
C ARG A 657 19.33 -23.94 27.29
N LEU A 658 18.68 -22.85 27.68
CA LEU A 658 17.24 -22.81 27.96
C LEU A 658 16.38 -23.22 26.76
N TYR A 659 16.84 -22.89 25.54
CA TYR A 659 16.18 -23.19 24.28
C TYR A 659 16.74 -24.42 23.56
N HIS A 660 17.69 -25.14 24.17
CA HIS A 660 18.32 -26.32 23.57
C HIS A 660 18.98 -26.05 22.21
N ILE A 661 19.51 -24.84 21.99
CA ILE A 661 20.18 -24.45 20.75
C ILE A 661 21.69 -24.30 20.95
N ARG A 662 22.45 -24.53 19.88
CA ARG A 662 23.89 -24.27 19.81
C ARG A 662 24.21 -23.54 18.51
N THR A 663 25.11 -22.58 18.58
CA THR A 663 25.67 -21.97 17.37
C THR A 663 26.63 -22.98 16.73
N VAL A 664 26.48 -23.21 15.42
CA VAL A 664 27.46 -23.98 14.66
C VAL A 664 28.52 -22.98 14.19
N GLU A 665 29.78 -23.18 14.58
CA GLU A 665 30.89 -22.37 14.05
C GLU A 665 31.12 -22.78 12.59
N GLY A 666 30.76 -21.89 11.65
CA GLY A 666 31.14 -22.02 10.26
C GLY A 666 32.54 -21.45 10.02
N GLU A 667 33.33 -22.09 9.17
CA GLU A 667 34.57 -21.51 8.65
C GLU A 667 34.24 -20.19 7.92
N GLY A 668 34.73 -19.06 8.45
CA GLY A 668 34.84 -17.80 7.71
C GLY A 668 33.55 -17.01 7.46
N VAL A 669 33.08 -16.28 8.47
CA VAL A 669 32.50 -14.95 8.23
C VAL A 669 33.26 -13.99 9.15
N GLU A 670 34.31 -13.37 8.63
CA GLU A 670 34.95 -12.23 9.29
C GLU A 670 33.88 -11.15 9.49
N GLU A 671 33.43 -10.96 10.72
CA GLU A 671 32.68 -9.77 11.09
C GLU A 671 33.63 -8.57 10.87
N GLU A 672 33.33 -7.74 9.85
CA GLU A 672 33.94 -6.43 9.69
C GLU A 672 33.89 -5.71 11.05
N ARG A 673 35.07 -5.56 11.66
CA ARG A 673 35.29 -4.61 12.74
C ARG A 673 34.97 -3.24 12.17
N VAL A 674 33.75 -2.77 12.43
CA VAL A 674 33.41 -1.36 12.28
C VAL A 674 34.21 -0.63 13.37
N GLU A 675 35.37 -0.10 13.00
CA GLU A 675 36.15 0.82 13.83
C GLU A 675 35.33 2.10 14.09
N SER A 676 35.26 2.40 15.39
CA SER A 676 34.82 3.61 16.12
C SER A 676 34.18 4.78 15.36
#